data_AF-A0A3L7T415-F1
#
_entry.id   AF-A0A3L7T415-F1
#
_cell.length_a   1.000
_cell.length_b   1.000
_cell.length_c   1.000
_cell.angle_alpha   90.00
_cell.angle_beta   90.00
_cell.angle_gamma   90.00
#
_symmetry.space_group_name_H-M   'P 1'
#
loop_
_entity.id
_entity.type
_entity.pdbx_description
1 polymer ?
#
loop_
_entity_poly.entity_id
_entity_poly.type
_entity_poly.pdbx_seq_one_letter_code
_entity_poly.pdbx_strand_id
1 'polypeptide(L)'
;MAHTALSPLLTLAILASAAAQTAPNAAEEYHRLAELRAARTAQFDGDDRTGDVEQYFLTGMRTARADEWLAAMRPLGAELARTRSMAYTRTLDRSQGFDLLLPHLGEMRTTARTMAFLLQDAAERGDNATARDLLRAQLALADHAGEDGLIISSLVSVACTQLNLRMTERLMSSGAIDADTAKTLIADRETIAGNRNADFGAAMTGESSALNIELAKLRTLPTDERSDRLGTLLGPQAEDLSDASIDAALAGSKNYYIEASAAMTNPDRAAGREQLAALHARLDGGEFGELTKSLAPALTHAFDRFTMLESELALQNADLRALANATKQPADFMNGARLYLKAAAAAQTLDAEAQRSIDGARLAPDEMPESARVEARRAIDGLRATVIETLLAATNCGRCEFPDELLNSPTLLPIGVPGVNGAARLLIADGAATFNDARDSAPHSARHSVRHSVRNDTLNAAIALLRMSRHYANSSALGRSIVAQESARDAIAALHALELAHALDASAHELIAREVVKFKSDDPFGYRSALKAECARLAQQGQQIEDGITSRRINFYDPKKLAALSPNAIAFLVALSTPTHEAASKIDCNCAFDGPMLSLRRWFDLDALADARAQLPLLAQRARKVADDSAAPQASDAPMRGTFAAGSALAGLRISTPINIEQRMSESTIDLERLQLLSK
;
A
#
# COMPACT_ATOMS: atom_id res chain seq x y z
N MET A 1 11.62 77.64 -19.37
CA MET A 1 12.15 76.60 -18.45
C MET A 1 10.96 75.86 -17.85
N ALA A 2 10.59 74.69 -18.40
CA ALA A 2 9.73 73.66 -17.77
C ALA A 2 9.18 72.74 -18.87
N HIS A 3 9.98 71.83 -19.43
CA HIS A 3 9.49 70.67 -20.21
C HIS A 3 10.65 69.69 -20.46
N THR A 4 11.14 68.96 -19.45
CA THR A 4 12.02 67.78 -19.66
C THR A 4 12.20 66.98 -18.35
N ALA A 5 11.14 66.39 -17.78
CA ALA A 5 11.30 65.48 -16.63
C ALA A 5 10.22 64.37 -16.49
N LEU A 6 9.35 64.16 -17.49
CA LEU A 6 8.26 63.17 -17.41
C LEU A 6 8.52 61.88 -18.21
N SER A 7 9.59 61.84 -19.01
CA SER A 7 9.83 60.72 -19.94
C SER A 7 10.44 59.47 -19.26
N PRO A 8 11.47 59.54 -18.38
CA PRO A 8 12.10 58.32 -17.87
C PRO A 8 11.23 57.56 -16.86
N LEU A 9 10.35 58.24 -16.10
CA LEU A 9 9.43 57.60 -15.16
C LEU A 9 8.28 56.85 -15.86
N LEU A 10 7.77 57.38 -16.98
CA LEU A 10 6.78 56.69 -17.79
C LEU A 10 7.37 55.47 -18.50
N THR A 11 8.61 55.57 -18.99
CA THR A 11 9.29 54.42 -19.63
C THR A 11 9.65 53.33 -18.62
N LEU A 12 10.03 53.69 -17.38
CA LEU A 12 10.23 52.72 -16.28
C LEU A 12 8.92 52.08 -15.82
N ALA A 13 7.80 52.81 -15.80
CA ALA A 13 6.48 52.25 -15.47
C ALA A 13 5.95 51.33 -16.59
N ILE A 14 6.20 51.66 -17.86
CA ILE A 14 5.81 50.84 -19.01
C ILE A 14 6.71 49.61 -19.14
N LEU A 15 8.01 49.72 -18.83
CA LEU A 15 8.92 48.56 -18.77
C LEU A 15 8.66 47.68 -17.54
N ALA A 16 8.24 48.24 -16.40
CA ALA A 16 7.77 47.45 -15.25
C ALA A 16 6.41 46.77 -15.53
N SER A 17 5.54 47.40 -16.32
CA SER A 17 4.28 46.81 -16.81
C SER A 17 4.47 45.75 -17.89
N ALA A 18 5.52 45.85 -18.72
CA ALA A 18 5.85 44.85 -19.74
C ALA A 18 6.74 43.71 -19.18
N ALA A 19 7.49 43.96 -18.11
CA ALA A 19 8.24 42.97 -17.34
C ALA A 19 7.39 42.29 -16.25
N ALA A 20 6.15 42.72 -16.04
CA ALA A 20 5.10 41.88 -15.48
C ALA A 20 4.70 40.83 -16.54
N GLN A 21 5.65 39.98 -16.94
CA GLN A 21 5.31 38.59 -17.19
C GLN A 21 4.57 38.14 -15.94
N THR A 22 3.27 37.89 -16.08
CA THR A 22 2.38 37.42 -15.01
C THR A 22 3.17 36.45 -14.16
N ALA A 23 3.38 36.79 -12.88
CA ALA A 23 4.09 35.92 -11.97
C ALA A 23 3.48 34.52 -12.11
N PRO A 24 4.29 33.46 -12.23
CA PRO A 24 3.78 32.13 -12.55
C PRO A 24 2.72 31.73 -11.52
N ASN A 25 1.51 31.44 -12.02
CA ASN A 25 0.34 31.07 -11.23
C ASN A 25 0.31 29.54 -11.08
N ALA A 26 0.20 29.04 -9.86
CA ALA A 26 0.15 27.60 -9.60
C ALA A 26 -1.05 26.94 -10.30
N ALA A 27 -2.19 27.62 -10.42
CA ALA A 27 -3.40 27.07 -11.05
C ALA A 27 -3.20 26.76 -12.54
N GLU A 28 -2.56 27.67 -13.27
CA GLU A 28 -2.22 27.50 -14.69
C GLU A 28 -1.13 26.44 -14.88
N GLU A 29 -0.15 26.43 -13.98
CA GLU A 29 0.95 25.47 -14.03
C GLU A 29 0.46 24.04 -13.77
N TYR A 30 -0.47 23.83 -12.83
CA TYR A 30 -1.08 22.51 -12.62
C TYR A 30 -1.82 22.03 -13.87
N HIS A 31 -2.57 22.91 -14.53
CA HIS A 31 -3.29 22.56 -15.76
C HIS A 31 -2.31 22.14 -16.86
N ARG A 32 -1.28 22.97 -17.13
CA ARG A 32 -0.22 22.66 -18.11
C ARG A 32 0.48 21.33 -17.82
N LEU A 33 0.82 21.07 -16.56
CA LEU A 33 1.49 19.83 -16.16
C LEU A 33 0.56 18.61 -16.27
N ALA A 34 -0.74 18.78 -16.00
CA ALA A 34 -1.73 17.74 -16.20
C ALA A 34 -1.89 17.37 -17.68
N GLU A 35 -1.94 18.37 -18.58
CA GLU A 35 -1.97 18.15 -20.03
C GLU A 35 -0.71 17.45 -20.53
N LEU A 36 0.48 17.90 -20.11
CA LEU A 36 1.74 17.26 -20.46
C LEU A 36 1.81 15.81 -19.97
N ARG A 37 1.34 15.55 -18.75
CA ARG A 37 1.22 14.20 -18.20
C ARG A 37 0.25 13.37 -19.02
N ALA A 38 -0.90 13.90 -19.42
CA ALA A 38 -1.87 13.20 -20.27
C ALA A 38 -1.27 12.86 -21.64
N ALA A 39 -0.63 13.82 -22.31
CA ALA A 39 0.02 13.63 -23.61
C ALA A 39 1.14 12.58 -23.56
N ARG A 40 1.95 12.58 -22.50
CA ARG A 40 2.98 11.54 -22.30
C ARG A 40 2.36 10.20 -21.98
N THR A 41 1.31 10.15 -21.17
CA THR A 41 0.62 8.89 -20.82
C THR A 41 -0.04 8.25 -22.04
N ALA A 42 -0.60 9.06 -22.96
CA ALA A 42 -1.21 8.58 -24.19
C ALA A 42 -0.24 7.82 -25.12
N GLN A 43 1.07 8.06 -25.00
CA GLN A 43 2.09 7.29 -25.74
C GLN A 43 2.17 5.83 -25.28
N PHE A 44 1.62 5.54 -24.11
CA PHE A 44 1.61 4.24 -23.51
C PHE A 44 0.26 3.53 -23.65
N ASP A 45 -0.74 3.99 -24.43
CA ASP A 45 -2.16 3.56 -24.29
C ASP A 45 -2.68 2.37 -25.14
N GLY A 46 -3.51 1.52 -24.49
CA GLY A 46 -4.28 0.38 -25.02
C GLY A 46 -4.77 -0.62 -23.94
N ASP A 47 -6.08 -0.58 -23.73
CA ASP A 47 -7.02 -1.36 -22.91
C ASP A 47 -6.81 -1.62 -21.40
N ASP A 48 -5.61 -1.67 -20.80
CA ASP A 48 -5.54 -1.76 -19.31
C ASP A 48 -4.17 -1.38 -18.68
N ARG A 49 -3.67 -0.16 -18.92
CA ARG A 49 -2.22 0.16 -18.80
C ARG A 49 -1.81 0.98 -17.58
N THR A 50 -2.75 1.51 -16.78
CA THR A 50 -2.44 2.10 -15.46
C THR A 50 -2.19 1.04 -14.38
N GLY A 51 -2.63 -0.20 -14.62
CA GLY A 51 -2.48 -1.32 -13.69
C GLY A 51 -1.02 -1.59 -13.29
N ASP A 52 -0.07 -1.50 -14.22
CA ASP A 52 1.34 -1.81 -13.94
C ASP A 52 2.02 -0.77 -13.02
N VAL A 53 1.76 0.53 -13.24
CA VAL A 53 2.30 1.60 -12.39
C VAL A 53 1.60 1.61 -11.03
N GLU A 54 0.28 1.36 -11.01
CA GLU A 54 -0.45 1.18 -9.76
C GLU A 54 0.05 -0.06 -9.01
N GLN A 55 0.29 -1.17 -9.68
CA GLN A 55 0.86 -2.37 -9.07
C GLN A 55 2.26 -2.10 -8.53
N TYR A 56 3.12 -1.39 -9.25
CA TYR A 56 4.41 -0.93 -8.71
C TYR A 56 4.21 -0.07 -7.46
N PHE A 57 3.29 0.89 -7.49
CA PHE A 57 2.99 1.72 -6.33
C PHE A 57 2.48 0.90 -5.15
N LEU A 58 1.68 -0.12 -5.39
CA LEU A 58 1.13 -0.95 -4.33
C LEU A 58 2.20 -1.90 -3.77
N THR A 59 2.96 -2.54 -4.64
CA THR A 59 3.84 -3.66 -4.30
C THR A 59 5.31 -3.28 -4.10
N GLY A 60 5.74 -2.14 -4.63
CA GLY A 60 7.16 -1.76 -4.74
C GLY A 60 7.94 -2.55 -5.80
N MET A 61 7.30 -3.45 -6.56
CA MET A 61 7.96 -4.24 -7.59
C MET A 61 7.88 -3.53 -8.94
N ARG A 62 9.04 -3.20 -9.52
CA ARG A 62 9.14 -2.49 -10.80
C ARG A 62 8.98 -3.47 -11.96
N THR A 63 8.16 -3.11 -12.93
CA THR A 63 8.08 -3.77 -14.24
C THR A 63 8.80 -2.91 -15.27
N ALA A 64 9.23 -3.51 -16.40
CA ALA A 64 9.85 -2.74 -17.49
C ALA A 64 8.96 -1.57 -17.96
N ARG A 65 7.63 -1.77 -17.96
CA ARG A 65 6.65 -0.73 -18.31
C ARG A 65 6.56 0.38 -17.27
N ALA A 66 6.56 0.04 -15.99
CA ALA A 66 6.63 1.04 -14.93
C ALA A 66 7.90 1.89 -15.07
N ASP A 67 9.02 1.28 -15.47
CA ASP A 67 10.28 1.97 -15.69
C ASP A 67 10.24 2.95 -16.86
N GLU A 68 9.67 2.53 -17.99
CA GLU A 68 9.47 3.38 -19.17
C GLU A 68 8.56 4.58 -18.84
N TRP A 69 7.45 4.33 -18.16
CA TRP A 69 6.52 5.39 -17.75
C TRP A 69 7.20 6.37 -16.77
N LEU A 70 7.90 5.86 -15.74
CA LEU A 70 8.64 6.70 -14.79
C LEU A 70 9.71 7.53 -15.49
N ALA A 71 10.46 6.95 -16.42
CA ALA A 71 11.45 7.67 -17.20
C ALA A 71 10.83 8.83 -18.00
N ALA A 72 9.67 8.62 -18.61
CA ALA A 72 8.94 9.67 -19.32
C ALA A 72 8.38 10.76 -18.39
N MET A 73 8.02 10.42 -17.15
CA MET A 73 7.41 11.36 -16.21
C MET A 73 8.42 12.13 -15.35
N ARG A 74 9.62 11.59 -15.11
CA ARG A 74 10.68 12.22 -14.28
C ARG A 74 10.93 13.70 -14.56
N PRO A 75 10.96 14.18 -15.84
CA PRO A 75 11.17 15.60 -16.09
C PRO A 75 10.13 16.52 -15.45
N LEU A 76 8.90 16.03 -15.22
CA LEU A 76 7.85 16.80 -14.56
C LEU A 76 8.15 17.05 -13.07
N GLY A 77 8.98 16.22 -12.44
CA GLY A 77 9.19 16.25 -10.99
C GLY A 77 9.69 17.60 -10.48
N ALA A 78 10.68 18.20 -11.16
CA ALA A 78 11.21 19.51 -10.79
C ALA A 78 10.19 20.64 -11.08
N GLU A 79 9.36 20.50 -12.10
CA GLU A 79 8.31 21.47 -12.43
C GLU A 79 7.20 21.45 -11.37
N LEU A 80 6.75 20.24 -11.02
CA LEU A 80 5.80 19.97 -9.94
C LEU A 80 6.32 20.50 -8.59
N ALA A 81 7.60 20.33 -8.28
CA ALA A 81 8.17 20.86 -7.03
C ALA A 81 8.11 22.40 -6.96
N ARG A 82 8.27 23.09 -8.10
CA ARG A 82 8.27 24.56 -8.16
C ARG A 82 6.88 25.18 -8.00
N THR A 83 5.79 24.42 -8.20
CA THR A 83 4.42 24.95 -8.03
C THR A 83 4.17 25.45 -6.62
N ARG A 84 4.88 24.89 -5.61
CA ARG A 84 4.77 25.30 -4.21
C ARG A 84 5.14 26.76 -3.96
N SER A 85 6.08 27.32 -4.73
CA SER A 85 6.52 28.72 -4.54
C SER A 85 5.72 29.71 -5.39
N MET A 86 4.75 29.23 -6.16
CA MET A 86 3.89 30.05 -7.00
C MET A 86 2.67 30.50 -6.20
N ALA A 87 2.17 31.71 -6.47
CA ALA A 87 0.88 32.11 -5.94
C ALA A 87 -0.22 31.26 -6.60
N TYR A 88 -1.18 30.77 -5.81
CA TYR A 88 -2.36 30.11 -6.34
C TYR A 88 -3.48 31.14 -6.48
N THR A 89 -3.94 31.34 -7.72
CA THR A 89 -5.10 32.18 -8.00
C THR A 89 -5.98 31.50 -9.03
N ARG A 90 -7.25 31.30 -8.69
CA ARG A 90 -8.24 30.73 -9.60
C ARG A 90 -9.53 31.52 -9.47
N THR A 91 -10.06 31.97 -10.61
CA THR A 91 -11.34 32.66 -10.67
C THR A 91 -12.41 31.68 -11.12
N LEU A 92 -13.43 31.49 -10.29
CA LEU A 92 -14.60 30.67 -10.60
C LEU A 92 -15.79 31.58 -10.89
N ASP A 93 -16.53 31.30 -11.96
CA ASP A 93 -17.77 32.00 -12.26
C ASP A 93 -18.91 31.47 -11.38
N ARG A 94 -18.94 31.92 -10.13
CA ARG A 94 -19.93 31.49 -9.13
C ARG A 94 -21.37 31.81 -9.51
N SER A 95 -21.61 32.70 -10.48
CA SER A 95 -22.95 32.98 -11.00
C SER A 95 -23.60 31.76 -11.67
N GLN A 96 -22.80 30.76 -12.05
CA GLN A 96 -23.26 29.52 -12.64
C GLN A 96 -24.01 28.61 -11.63
N GLY A 97 -23.91 28.83 -10.32
CA GLY A 97 -24.61 28.00 -9.33
C GLY A 97 -24.26 26.53 -9.52
N PHE A 98 -25.26 25.67 -9.71
CA PHE A 98 -25.05 24.22 -9.93
C PHE A 98 -24.43 23.86 -11.29
N ASP A 99 -24.42 24.78 -12.27
CA ASP A 99 -23.74 24.54 -13.56
C ASP A 99 -22.22 24.74 -13.47
N LEU A 100 -21.70 25.23 -12.34
CA LEU A 100 -20.29 25.55 -12.19
C LEU A 100 -19.42 24.29 -12.35
N LEU A 101 -18.65 24.25 -13.44
CA LEU A 101 -17.73 23.15 -13.71
C LEU A 101 -16.42 23.33 -12.94
N LEU A 102 -15.94 22.23 -12.36
CA LEU A 102 -14.68 22.17 -11.60
C LEU A 102 -13.72 21.12 -12.18
N PRO A 103 -13.40 21.17 -13.49
CA PRO A 103 -12.59 20.13 -14.15
C PRO A 103 -11.17 20.03 -13.56
N HIS A 104 -10.65 21.15 -13.04
CA HIS A 104 -9.31 21.20 -12.43
C HIS A 104 -9.17 20.31 -11.20
N LEU A 105 -10.24 20.02 -10.47
CA LEU A 105 -10.18 19.09 -9.33
C LEU A 105 -9.83 17.66 -9.78
N GLY A 106 -10.24 17.27 -10.99
CA GLY A 106 -9.80 16.02 -11.63
C GLY A 106 -8.30 16.05 -11.93
N GLU A 107 -7.84 17.14 -12.54
CA GLU A 107 -6.43 17.36 -12.87
C GLU A 107 -5.53 17.34 -11.64
N MET A 108 -5.93 18.03 -10.56
CA MET A 108 -5.20 18.08 -9.29
C MET A 108 -5.06 16.69 -8.66
N ARG A 109 -6.13 15.87 -8.64
CA ARG A 109 -6.03 14.47 -8.17
C ARG A 109 -5.03 13.66 -8.97
N THR A 110 -5.07 13.77 -10.30
CA THR A 110 -4.13 13.02 -11.15
C THR A 110 -2.69 13.52 -11.02
N THR A 111 -2.51 14.81 -10.77
CA THR A 111 -1.21 15.44 -10.52
C THR A 111 -0.65 14.97 -9.18
N ALA A 112 -1.46 14.96 -8.11
CA ALA A 112 -1.08 14.44 -6.80
C ALA A 112 -0.65 12.96 -6.88
N ARG A 113 -1.36 12.13 -7.66
CA ARG A 113 -0.99 10.73 -7.93
C ARG A 113 0.35 10.62 -8.67
N THR A 114 0.56 11.46 -9.68
CA THR A 114 1.84 11.52 -10.42
C THR A 114 3.00 11.90 -9.50
N MET A 115 2.82 12.92 -8.64
CA MET A 115 3.81 13.28 -7.62
C MET A 115 4.12 12.11 -6.69
N ALA A 116 3.11 11.33 -6.26
CA ALA A 116 3.33 10.15 -5.41
C ALA A 116 4.21 9.08 -6.08
N PHE A 117 3.98 8.80 -7.37
CA PHE A 117 4.81 7.86 -8.13
C PHE A 117 6.24 8.35 -8.30
N LEU A 118 6.41 9.63 -8.66
CA LEU A 118 7.74 10.23 -8.83
C LEU A 118 8.51 10.34 -7.51
N LEU A 119 7.81 10.60 -6.40
CA LEU A 119 8.38 10.63 -5.06
C LEU A 119 8.92 9.24 -4.69
N GLN A 120 8.14 8.18 -4.93
CA GLN A 120 8.60 6.81 -4.67
C GLN A 120 9.83 6.47 -5.52
N ASP A 121 9.81 6.78 -6.82
CA ASP A 121 10.96 6.57 -7.71
C ASP A 121 12.20 7.34 -7.24
N ALA A 122 12.04 8.61 -6.84
CA ALA A 122 13.13 9.43 -6.31
C ALA A 122 13.73 8.80 -5.05
N ALA A 123 12.90 8.38 -4.10
CA ALA A 123 13.35 7.73 -2.87
C ALA A 123 14.07 6.40 -3.14
N GLU A 124 13.57 5.59 -4.08
CA GLU A 124 14.21 4.32 -4.45
C GLU A 124 15.57 4.51 -5.14
N ARG A 125 15.75 5.63 -5.87
CA ARG A 125 17.04 6.04 -6.46
C ARG A 125 17.98 6.72 -5.45
N GLY A 126 17.56 6.94 -4.20
CA GLY A 126 18.32 7.69 -3.20
C GLY A 126 18.33 9.21 -3.43
N ASP A 127 17.46 9.72 -4.31
CA ASP A 127 17.28 11.13 -4.60
C ASP A 127 16.33 11.77 -3.58
N ASN A 128 16.80 11.81 -2.33
CA ASN A 128 16.00 12.25 -1.18
C ASN A 128 15.60 13.73 -1.29
N ALA A 129 16.41 14.57 -1.96
CA ALA A 129 16.09 15.97 -2.19
C ALA A 129 14.84 16.11 -3.06
N THR A 130 14.78 15.42 -4.20
CA THR A 130 13.61 15.43 -5.08
C THR A 130 12.40 14.81 -4.39
N ALA A 131 12.58 13.69 -3.66
CA ALA A 131 11.50 13.05 -2.92
C ALA A 131 10.88 14.01 -1.88
N ARG A 132 11.71 14.73 -1.12
CA ARG A 132 11.27 15.75 -0.15
C ARG A 132 10.53 16.88 -0.84
N ASP A 133 11.09 17.45 -1.91
CA ASP A 133 10.49 18.62 -2.56
C ASP A 133 9.14 18.27 -3.20
N LEU A 134 9.01 17.07 -3.78
CA LEU A 134 7.73 16.53 -4.26
C LEU A 134 6.72 16.28 -3.14
N LEU A 135 7.17 15.75 -1.99
CA LEU A 135 6.30 15.51 -0.84
C LEU A 135 5.67 16.82 -0.34
N ARG A 136 6.47 17.89 -0.30
CA ARG A 136 6.02 19.23 0.09
C ARG A 136 5.12 19.87 -0.97
N ALA A 137 5.43 19.70 -2.25
CA ALA A 137 4.57 20.17 -3.33
C ALA A 137 3.20 19.49 -3.35
N GLN A 138 3.14 18.20 -2.98
CA GLN A 138 1.88 17.47 -2.85
C GLN A 138 1.01 18.01 -1.70
N LEU A 139 1.63 18.44 -0.59
CA LEU A 139 0.92 19.14 0.50
C LEU A 139 0.38 20.49 0.03
N ALA A 140 1.19 21.31 -0.66
CA ALA A 140 0.74 22.59 -1.20
C ALA A 140 -0.41 22.42 -2.21
N LEU A 141 -0.34 21.42 -3.09
CA LEU A 141 -1.44 21.10 -4.01
C LEU A 141 -2.72 20.71 -3.26
N ALA A 142 -2.61 19.94 -2.17
CA ALA A 142 -3.75 19.60 -1.34
C ALA A 142 -4.38 20.82 -0.67
N ASP A 143 -3.58 21.78 -0.22
CA ASP A 143 -4.05 23.07 0.31
C ASP A 143 -4.82 23.86 -0.76
N HIS A 144 -4.18 24.11 -1.91
CA HIS A 144 -4.78 24.82 -3.05
C HIS A 144 -6.10 24.19 -3.54
N ALA A 145 -6.23 22.86 -3.43
CA ALA A 145 -7.45 22.16 -3.81
C ALA A 145 -8.65 22.49 -2.91
N GLY A 146 -8.43 22.98 -1.69
CA GLY A 146 -9.48 23.37 -0.75
C GLY A 146 -9.99 24.80 -0.93
N GLU A 147 -9.22 25.67 -1.59
CA GLU A 147 -9.43 27.12 -1.60
C GLU A 147 -10.64 27.60 -2.43
N ASP A 148 -11.23 26.74 -3.25
CA ASP A 148 -12.39 27.11 -4.10
C ASP A 148 -13.63 27.49 -3.27
N GLY A 149 -13.68 27.10 -1.99
CA GLY A 149 -14.80 27.35 -1.08
C GLY A 149 -16.05 26.56 -1.44
N LEU A 150 -15.89 25.29 -1.81
CA LEU A 150 -16.97 24.31 -2.04
C LEU A 150 -16.61 22.98 -1.36
N ILE A 151 -17.62 22.19 -0.96
CA ILE A 151 -17.41 20.92 -0.25
C ILE A 151 -16.61 19.95 -1.12
N ILE A 152 -16.92 19.87 -2.41
CA ILE A 152 -16.22 18.96 -3.33
C ILE A 152 -14.72 19.26 -3.41
N SER A 153 -14.35 20.54 -3.38
CA SER A 153 -12.96 21.00 -3.35
C SER A 153 -12.28 20.59 -2.04
N SER A 154 -12.96 20.76 -0.89
CA SER A 154 -12.46 20.28 0.41
C SER A 154 -12.29 18.75 0.47
N LEU A 155 -13.20 17.97 -0.16
CA LEU A 155 -13.07 16.51 -0.26
C LEU A 155 -11.87 16.10 -1.12
N VAL A 156 -11.60 16.83 -2.20
CA VAL A 156 -10.43 16.61 -3.06
C VAL A 156 -9.13 16.96 -2.32
N SER A 157 -9.11 18.06 -1.56
CA SER A 157 -8.00 18.40 -0.64
C SER A 157 -7.72 17.26 0.34
N VAL A 158 -8.76 16.68 0.94
CA VAL A 158 -8.63 15.52 1.84
C VAL A 158 -8.07 14.30 1.13
N ALA A 159 -8.57 13.95 -0.06
CA ALA A 159 -8.04 12.84 -0.83
C ALA A 159 -6.55 13.05 -1.19
N CYS A 160 -6.15 14.26 -1.55
CA CYS A 160 -4.74 14.59 -1.84
C CYS A 160 -3.88 14.52 -0.57
N THR A 161 -4.40 14.97 0.57
CA THR A 161 -3.70 14.88 1.87
C THR A 161 -3.52 13.43 2.31
N GLN A 162 -4.53 12.57 2.15
CA GLN A 162 -4.42 11.14 2.45
C GLN A 162 -3.32 10.46 1.62
N LEU A 163 -3.18 10.86 0.34
CA LEU A 163 -2.09 10.36 -0.48
C LEU A 163 -0.73 10.81 0.08
N ASN A 164 -0.62 12.06 0.54
CA ASN A 164 0.60 12.55 1.20
C ASN A 164 0.93 11.79 2.50
N LEU A 165 -0.06 11.50 3.33
CA LEU A 165 0.11 10.69 4.55
C LEU A 165 0.71 9.32 4.22
N ARG A 166 0.16 8.63 3.20
CA ARG A 166 0.67 7.34 2.74
C ARG A 166 2.11 7.43 2.24
N MET A 167 2.45 8.50 1.51
CA MET A 167 3.82 8.69 1.02
C MET A 167 4.80 9.01 2.14
N THR A 168 4.38 9.80 3.13
CA THR A 168 5.18 10.09 4.32
C THR A 168 5.47 8.81 5.09
N GLU A 169 4.44 7.99 5.35
CA GLU A 169 4.60 6.70 6.04
C GLU A 169 5.57 5.77 5.28
N ARG A 170 5.46 5.77 3.95
CA ARG A 170 6.35 4.97 3.09
C ARG A 170 7.80 5.41 3.18
N LEU A 171 8.06 6.72 3.18
CA LEU A 171 9.42 7.26 3.33
C LEU A 171 9.97 7.06 4.74
N MET A 172 9.13 7.19 5.77
CA MET A 172 9.51 6.83 7.15
C MET A 172 9.88 5.35 7.24
N SER A 173 9.06 4.48 6.63
CA SER A 173 9.29 3.03 6.56
C SER A 173 10.56 2.63 5.82
N SER A 174 11.10 3.48 4.94
CA SER A 174 12.39 3.26 4.28
C SER A 174 13.55 4.00 4.94
N GLY A 175 13.32 4.72 6.05
CA GLY A 175 14.33 5.54 6.71
C GLY A 175 14.77 6.77 5.90
N ALA A 176 13.98 7.20 4.91
CA ALA A 176 14.32 8.32 4.02
C ALA A 176 13.98 9.70 4.60
N ILE A 177 13.22 9.76 5.71
CA ILE A 177 12.92 11.00 6.42
C ILE A 177 13.92 11.19 7.56
N ASP A 178 14.75 12.22 7.45
CA ASP A 178 15.63 12.68 8.52
C ASP A 178 14.96 13.75 9.41
N ALA A 179 15.67 14.18 10.46
CA ALA A 179 15.16 15.14 11.42
C ALA A 179 14.83 16.52 10.79
N ASP A 180 15.61 16.97 9.80
CA ASP A 180 15.39 18.25 9.12
C ASP A 180 14.16 18.22 8.22
N THR A 181 14.02 17.14 7.46
CA THR A 181 12.85 16.86 6.64
C THR A 181 11.60 16.77 7.51
N ALA A 182 11.68 16.07 8.65
CA ALA A 182 10.57 15.96 9.58
C ALA A 182 10.12 17.33 10.13
N LYS A 183 11.06 18.20 10.55
CA LYS A 183 10.76 19.58 10.99
C LYS A 183 10.04 20.38 9.91
N THR A 184 10.57 20.30 8.68
CA THR A 184 10.04 21.02 7.53
C THR A 184 8.62 20.57 7.19
N LEU A 185 8.35 19.26 7.21
CA LEU A 185 7.01 18.71 6.95
C LEU A 185 6.00 19.08 8.02
N ILE A 186 6.41 19.12 9.30
CA ILE A 186 5.54 19.57 10.40
C ILE A 186 5.12 21.02 10.17
N ALA A 187 6.06 21.91 9.85
CA ALA A 187 5.76 23.32 9.60
C ALA A 187 4.81 23.53 8.42
N ASP A 188 5.00 22.78 7.32
CA ASP A 188 4.09 22.82 6.18
C ASP A 188 2.68 22.31 6.57
N ARG A 189 2.59 21.23 7.37
CA ARG A 189 1.31 20.66 7.81
C ARG A 189 0.55 21.53 8.81
N GLU A 190 1.25 22.22 9.71
CA GLU A 190 0.63 23.14 10.67
C GLU A 190 -0.02 24.33 9.94
N THR A 191 0.58 24.79 8.84
CA THR A 191 0.01 25.82 7.96
C THR A 191 -1.31 25.33 7.34
N ILE A 192 -1.30 24.14 6.74
CA ILE A 192 -2.48 23.52 6.10
C ILE A 192 -3.60 23.25 7.12
N ALA A 193 -3.26 22.78 8.32
CA ALA A 193 -4.24 22.54 9.37
C ALA A 193 -4.96 23.84 9.79
N GLY A 194 -4.23 24.97 9.81
CA GLY A 194 -4.81 26.29 10.06
C GLY A 194 -5.76 26.74 8.94
N ASN A 195 -5.33 26.63 7.68
CA ASN A 195 -6.12 27.03 6.51
C ASN A 195 -7.40 26.20 6.37
N ARG A 196 -7.32 24.90 6.61
CA ARG A 196 -8.43 23.96 6.39
C ARG A 196 -9.71 24.29 7.16
N ASN A 197 -9.61 24.77 8.40
CA ASN A 197 -10.81 25.20 9.15
C ASN A 197 -11.48 26.42 8.51
N ALA A 198 -10.68 27.35 7.96
CA ALA A 198 -11.21 28.47 7.20
C ALA A 198 -11.85 28.00 5.88
N ASP A 199 -11.22 27.06 5.19
CA ASP A 199 -11.74 26.48 3.94
C ASP A 199 -13.09 25.79 4.13
N PHE A 200 -13.29 25.10 5.25
CA PHE A 200 -14.59 24.47 5.55
C PHE A 200 -15.70 25.49 5.81
N GLY A 201 -15.39 26.57 6.54
CA GLY A 201 -16.34 27.67 6.71
C GLY A 201 -16.66 28.36 5.38
N ALA A 202 -15.64 28.55 4.54
CA ALA A 202 -15.79 29.06 3.18
C ALA A 202 -16.63 28.12 2.31
N ALA A 203 -16.47 26.81 2.45
CA ALA A 203 -17.27 25.79 1.76
C ALA A 203 -18.76 25.94 2.07
N MET A 204 -19.15 26.05 3.35
CA MET A 204 -20.56 26.24 3.70
C MET A 204 -21.14 27.54 3.11
N THR A 205 -20.34 28.60 3.08
CA THR A 205 -20.72 29.87 2.44
C THR A 205 -20.91 29.70 0.93
N GLY A 206 -20.00 28.98 0.27
CA GLY A 206 -20.09 28.71 -1.16
C GLY A 206 -21.28 27.83 -1.55
N GLU A 207 -21.53 26.76 -0.80
CA GLU A 207 -22.70 25.88 -1.01
C GLU A 207 -24.01 26.64 -0.81
N SER A 208 -24.09 27.48 0.24
CA SER A 208 -25.24 28.37 0.45
C SER A 208 -25.46 29.31 -0.72
N SER A 209 -24.38 29.91 -1.25
CA SER A 209 -24.45 30.79 -2.41
C SER A 209 -24.89 30.05 -3.67
N ALA A 210 -24.37 28.84 -3.91
CA ALA A 210 -24.71 28.04 -5.07
C ALA A 210 -26.20 27.63 -5.05
N LEU A 211 -26.69 27.16 -3.90
CA LEU A 211 -28.10 26.83 -3.72
C LEU A 211 -29.00 28.05 -3.91
N ASN A 212 -28.67 29.19 -3.30
CA ASN A 212 -29.47 30.40 -3.44
C ASN A 212 -29.53 30.93 -4.88
N ILE A 213 -28.42 30.83 -5.63
CA ILE A 213 -28.38 31.17 -7.05
C ILE A 213 -29.31 30.25 -7.84
N GLU A 214 -29.26 28.94 -7.59
CA GLU A 214 -30.11 28.00 -8.31
C GLU A 214 -31.60 28.18 -7.97
N LEU A 215 -31.94 28.38 -6.69
CA LEU A 215 -33.30 28.70 -6.27
C LEU A 215 -33.80 30.00 -6.91
N ALA A 216 -32.96 31.03 -7.00
CA ALA A 216 -33.30 32.27 -7.69
C ALA A 216 -33.53 32.07 -9.20
N LYS A 217 -32.71 31.25 -9.87
CA LYS A 217 -32.93 30.87 -11.28
C LYS A 217 -34.28 30.16 -11.44
N LEU A 218 -34.56 29.14 -10.62
CA LEU A 218 -35.83 28.41 -10.64
C LEU A 218 -37.03 29.35 -10.43
N ARG A 219 -36.91 30.32 -9.52
CA ARG A 219 -37.96 31.31 -9.24
C ARG A 219 -38.36 32.13 -10.47
N THR A 220 -37.41 32.39 -11.36
CA THR A 220 -37.62 33.18 -12.59
C THR A 220 -38.15 32.35 -13.76
N LEU A 221 -38.05 31.02 -13.70
CA LEU A 221 -38.55 30.13 -14.74
C LEU A 221 -40.07 29.90 -14.60
N PRO A 222 -40.78 29.67 -15.73
CA PRO A 222 -42.13 29.13 -15.73
C PRO A 222 -42.22 27.82 -14.94
N THR A 223 -43.32 27.62 -14.20
CA THR A 223 -43.48 26.47 -13.28
C THR A 223 -43.28 25.11 -13.96
N ASP A 224 -43.73 24.98 -15.21
CA ASP A 224 -43.60 23.78 -16.03
C ASP A 224 -42.15 23.49 -16.48
N GLU A 225 -41.28 24.50 -16.54
CA GLU A 225 -39.87 24.34 -16.92
C GLU A 225 -38.93 24.04 -15.72
N ARG A 226 -39.39 24.28 -14.49
CA ARG A 226 -38.56 24.11 -13.28
C ARG A 226 -38.13 22.67 -13.03
N SER A 227 -39.05 21.72 -13.27
CA SER A 227 -38.78 20.29 -13.07
C SER A 227 -37.72 19.79 -14.06
N ASP A 228 -37.81 20.21 -15.32
CA ASP A 228 -36.85 19.83 -16.36
C ASP A 228 -35.45 20.40 -16.07
N ARG A 229 -35.39 21.65 -15.57
CA ARG A 229 -34.14 22.29 -15.16
C ARG A 229 -33.46 21.50 -14.03
N LEU A 230 -34.18 21.19 -12.96
CA LEU A 230 -33.61 20.44 -11.84
C LEU A 230 -33.28 18.98 -12.24
N GLY A 231 -34.14 18.39 -13.07
CA GLY A 231 -33.97 17.06 -13.65
C GLY A 231 -32.67 16.91 -14.46
N THR A 232 -32.27 17.96 -15.18
CA THR A 232 -31.01 17.99 -15.95
C THR A 232 -29.77 17.97 -15.05
N LEU A 233 -29.86 18.57 -13.86
CA LEU A 233 -28.72 18.72 -12.95
C LEU A 233 -28.57 17.55 -11.98
N LEU A 234 -29.68 17.06 -11.44
CA LEU A 234 -29.68 16.10 -10.32
C LEU A 234 -30.38 14.77 -10.69
N GLY A 235 -30.86 14.62 -11.92
CA GLY A 235 -31.75 13.52 -12.32
C GLY A 235 -33.20 13.78 -11.90
N PRO A 236 -34.17 12.92 -12.30
CA PRO A 236 -35.60 13.13 -12.02
C PRO A 236 -35.87 13.36 -10.53
N GLN A 237 -36.42 14.53 -10.19
CA GLN A 237 -36.74 14.91 -8.82
C GLN A 237 -38.26 15.00 -8.62
N ALA A 238 -38.76 14.49 -7.49
CA ALA A 238 -40.16 14.59 -7.11
C ALA A 238 -40.34 15.70 -6.05
N GLU A 239 -40.03 16.94 -6.44
CA GLU A 239 -40.00 18.10 -5.53
C GLU A 239 -41.22 19.01 -5.74
N ASP A 240 -41.71 19.64 -4.67
CA ASP A 240 -42.62 20.79 -4.81
C ASP A 240 -41.81 22.03 -5.20
N LEU A 241 -41.92 22.42 -6.47
CA LEU A 241 -41.25 23.58 -7.07
C LEU A 241 -42.18 24.82 -7.17
N SER A 242 -43.21 24.89 -6.32
CA SER A 242 -44.06 26.07 -6.20
C SER A 242 -43.27 27.31 -5.75
N ASP A 243 -43.78 28.50 -6.08
CA ASP A 243 -43.19 29.77 -5.63
C ASP A 243 -43.03 29.83 -4.11
N ALA A 244 -44.04 29.33 -3.37
CA ALA A 244 -44.01 29.29 -1.92
C ALA A 244 -42.91 28.37 -1.37
N SER A 245 -42.69 27.21 -2.00
CA SER A 245 -41.62 26.27 -1.63
C SER A 245 -40.23 26.87 -1.88
N ILE A 246 -40.04 27.53 -3.03
CA ILE A 246 -38.79 28.22 -3.38
C ILE A 246 -38.51 29.38 -2.43
N ASP A 247 -39.51 30.21 -2.14
CA ASP A 247 -39.36 31.35 -1.24
C ASP A 247 -39.06 30.88 0.19
N ALA A 248 -39.66 29.78 0.65
CA ALA A 248 -39.36 29.15 1.93
C ALA A 248 -37.91 28.63 1.99
N ALA A 249 -37.42 27.99 0.92
CA ALA A 249 -36.06 27.49 0.84
C ALA A 249 -35.01 28.60 0.76
N LEU A 250 -35.29 29.70 0.05
CA LEU A 250 -34.45 30.90 0.04
C LEU A 250 -34.31 31.50 1.45
N ALA A 251 -35.40 31.52 2.23
CA ALA A 251 -35.38 32.00 3.61
C ALA A 251 -34.66 31.03 4.57
N GLY A 252 -34.91 29.73 4.43
CA GLY A 252 -34.40 28.69 5.34
C GLY A 252 -32.94 28.29 5.12
N SER A 253 -32.50 28.20 3.86
CA SER A 253 -31.19 27.66 3.49
C SER A 253 -30.01 28.45 4.09
N LYS A 254 -30.13 29.79 4.16
CA LYS A 254 -29.08 30.63 4.76
C LYS A 254 -28.82 30.27 6.22
N ASN A 255 -29.88 30.07 7.01
CA ASN A 255 -29.75 29.72 8.42
C ASN A 255 -29.19 28.30 8.58
N TYR A 256 -29.65 27.36 7.77
CA TYR A 256 -29.10 26.00 7.72
C TYR A 256 -27.57 26.01 7.52
N TYR A 257 -27.06 26.74 6.53
CA TYR A 257 -25.62 26.77 6.24
C TYR A 257 -24.79 27.56 7.28
N ILE A 258 -25.36 28.55 7.96
CA ILE A 258 -24.69 29.23 9.09
C ILE A 258 -24.49 28.24 10.24
N GLU A 259 -25.54 27.51 10.61
CA GLU A 259 -25.47 26.50 11.67
C GLU A 259 -24.55 25.33 11.28
N ALA A 260 -24.64 24.89 10.03
CA ALA A 260 -23.74 23.89 9.48
C ALA A 260 -22.28 24.35 9.54
N SER A 261 -21.98 25.59 9.17
CA SER A 261 -20.63 26.16 9.27
C SER A 261 -20.12 26.11 10.71
N ALA A 262 -20.92 26.52 11.68
CA ALA A 262 -20.54 26.49 13.09
C ALA A 262 -20.20 25.06 13.56
N ALA A 263 -20.98 24.08 13.15
CA ALA A 263 -20.76 22.68 13.50
C ALA A 263 -19.53 22.08 12.79
N MET A 264 -19.34 22.39 11.50
CA MET A 264 -18.21 21.92 10.68
C MET A 264 -16.86 22.49 11.16
N THR A 265 -16.84 23.73 11.66
CA THR A 265 -15.64 24.39 12.18
C THR A 265 -15.49 24.27 13.70
N ASN A 266 -16.28 23.42 14.36
CA ASN A 266 -16.20 23.25 15.81
C ASN A 266 -14.85 22.59 16.18
N PRO A 267 -14.05 23.20 17.08
CA PRO A 267 -12.79 22.62 17.52
C PRO A 267 -12.97 21.31 18.31
N ASP A 268 -14.12 21.12 18.96
CA ASP A 268 -14.52 19.84 19.52
C ASP A 268 -15.27 19.04 18.46
N ARG A 269 -14.58 18.06 17.86
CA ARG A 269 -15.15 17.23 16.78
C ARG A 269 -16.31 16.37 17.22
N ALA A 270 -16.35 15.93 18.48
CA ALA A 270 -17.49 15.16 19.00
C ALA A 270 -18.72 16.06 19.13
N ALA A 271 -18.56 17.25 19.72
CA ALA A 271 -19.64 18.23 19.82
C ALA A 271 -20.11 18.72 18.44
N GLY A 272 -19.19 18.96 17.50
CA GLY A 272 -19.53 19.31 16.12
C GLY A 272 -20.36 18.23 15.42
N ARG A 273 -20.02 16.94 15.66
CA ARG A 273 -20.78 15.82 15.11
C ARG A 273 -22.20 15.74 15.65
N GLU A 274 -22.37 15.97 16.96
CA GLU A 274 -23.68 16.04 17.61
C GLU A 274 -24.52 17.22 17.09
N GLN A 275 -23.88 18.39 16.93
CA GLN A 275 -24.52 19.58 16.35
C GLN A 275 -25.02 19.32 14.91
N LEU A 276 -24.19 18.69 14.07
CA LEU A 276 -24.60 18.29 12.71
C LEU A 276 -25.75 17.28 12.71
N ALA A 277 -25.72 16.30 13.62
CA ALA A 277 -26.79 15.32 13.74
C ALA A 277 -28.13 15.98 14.14
N ALA A 278 -28.09 16.90 15.10
CA ALA A 278 -29.27 17.67 15.51
C ALA A 278 -29.77 18.59 14.39
N LEU A 279 -28.86 19.25 13.66
CA LEU A 279 -29.20 20.07 12.51
C LEU A 279 -29.85 19.24 11.38
N HIS A 280 -29.33 18.04 11.12
CA HIS A 280 -29.90 17.13 10.13
C HIS A 280 -31.31 16.65 10.52
N ALA A 281 -31.54 16.33 11.80
CA ALA A 281 -32.88 15.97 12.27
C ALA A 281 -33.90 17.12 12.09
N ARG A 282 -33.48 18.37 12.30
CA ARG A 282 -34.30 19.57 12.04
C ARG A 282 -34.57 19.78 10.54
N LEU A 283 -33.57 19.53 9.70
CA LEU A 283 -33.70 19.53 8.25
C LEU A 283 -34.71 18.48 7.77
N ASP A 284 -34.60 17.24 8.28
CA ASP A 284 -35.52 16.15 7.95
C ASP A 284 -36.96 16.43 8.37
N GLY A 285 -37.12 17.14 9.50
CA GLY A 285 -38.39 17.65 10.00
C GLY A 285 -38.97 18.84 9.21
N GLY A 286 -38.29 19.32 8.17
CA GLY A 286 -38.76 20.37 7.27
C GLY A 286 -38.54 21.81 7.77
N GLU A 287 -37.78 22.02 8.85
CA GLU A 287 -37.59 23.34 9.47
C GLU A 287 -37.01 24.39 8.51
N PHE A 288 -36.20 23.97 7.55
CA PHE A 288 -35.53 24.84 6.57
C PHE A 288 -36.18 24.81 5.17
N GLY A 289 -37.37 24.19 5.05
CA GLY A 289 -38.09 23.97 3.80
C GLY A 289 -37.70 22.67 3.08
N GLU A 290 -38.67 22.06 2.39
CA GLU A 290 -38.49 20.75 1.73
C GLU A 290 -37.42 20.79 0.63
N LEU A 291 -37.35 21.86 -0.18
CA LEU A 291 -36.28 21.97 -1.19
C LEU A 291 -34.89 22.05 -0.56
N THR A 292 -34.73 22.73 0.58
CA THR A 292 -33.43 22.75 1.28
C THR A 292 -33.06 21.35 1.75
N LYS A 293 -34.02 20.57 2.26
CA LYS A 293 -33.80 19.19 2.70
C LYS A 293 -33.31 18.30 1.57
N SER A 294 -33.92 18.41 0.39
CA SER A 294 -33.55 17.58 -0.76
C SER A 294 -32.27 18.01 -1.46
N LEU A 295 -31.99 19.32 -1.48
CA LEU A 295 -30.85 19.89 -2.21
C LEU A 295 -29.60 20.08 -1.33
N ALA A 296 -29.73 20.04 -0.01
CA ALA A 296 -28.58 20.14 0.89
C ALA A 296 -27.67 18.90 0.76
N PRO A 297 -26.34 19.09 0.74
CA PRO A 297 -25.40 17.99 0.65
C PRO A 297 -25.36 17.18 1.95
N ALA A 298 -24.91 15.91 1.85
CA ALA A 298 -24.71 15.04 3.00
C ALA A 298 -23.46 15.45 3.83
N LEU A 299 -23.61 16.49 4.66
CA LEU A 299 -22.52 17.09 5.45
C LEU A 299 -21.87 16.13 6.46
N THR A 300 -22.66 15.23 7.03
CA THR A 300 -22.22 14.23 8.00
C THR A 300 -21.03 13.40 7.49
N HIS A 301 -21.14 12.86 6.27
CA HIS A 301 -20.08 12.01 5.73
C HIS A 301 -18.81 12.82 5.42
N ALA A 302 -18.95 14.07 4.96
CA ALA A 302 -17.81 14.96 4.78
C ALA A 302 -17.11 15.25 6.12
N PHE A 303 -17.86 15.58 7.17
CA PHE A 303 -17.35 15.81 8.52
C PHE A 303 -16.59 14.60 9.08
N ASP A 304 -17.15 13.39 8.93
CA ASP A 304 -16.52 12.15 9.40
C ASP A 304 -15.18 11.92 8.69
N ARG A 305 -15.11 12.16 7.37
CA ARG A 305 -13.86 12.06 6.60
C ARG A 305 -12.82 13.08 7.05
N PHE A 306 -13.23 14.30 7.39
CA PHE A 306 -12.33 15.34 7.88
C PHE A 306 -11.77 14.98 9.26
N THR A 307 -12.63 14.55 10.18
CA THR A 307 -12.23 14.14 11.53
C THR A 307 -11.27 12.94 11.50
N MET A 308 -11.53 11.98 10.61
CA MET A 308 -10.62 10.84 10.38
C MET A 308 -9.25 11.32 9.91
N LEU A 309 -9.20 12.22 8.92
CA LEU A 309 -7.95 12.77 8.40
C LEU A 309 -7.14 13.52 9.47
N GLU A 310 -7.79 14.32 10.31
CA GLU A 310 -7.12 15.02 11.41
C GLU A 310 -6.49 14.07 12.41
N SER A 311 -7.20 12.99 12.73
CA SER A 311 -6.70 11.93 13.62
C SER A 311 -5.46 11.24 13.01
N GLU A 312 -5.49 10.90 11.72
CA GLU A 312 -4.36 10.31 11.00
C GLU A 312 -3.15 11.27 10.94
N LEU A 313 -3.38 12.56 10.67
CA LEU A 313 -2.34 13.59 10.70
C LEU A 313 -1.73 13.75 12.08
N ALA A 314 -2.54 13.76 13.14
CA ALA A 314 -2.06 13.90 14.52
C ALA A 314 -1.13 12.74 14.91
N LEU A 315 -1.51 11.50 14.56
CA LEU A 315 -0.69 10.31 14.81
C LEU A 315 0.66 10.41 14.08
N GLN A 316 0.64 10.66 12.76
CA GLN A 316 1.89 10.74 12.00
C GLN A 316 2.75 11.95 12.39
N ASN A 317 2.14 13.08 12.77
CA ASN A 317 2.87 14.24 13.27
C ASN A 317 3.56 13.97 14.61
N ALA A 318 3.03 13.07 15.45
CA ALA A 318 3.73 12.63 16.67
C ALA A 318 5.03 11.89 16.33
N ASP A 319 4.99 11.01 15.32
CA ASP A 319 6.16 10.28 14.85
C ASP A 319 7.19 11.20 14.16
N LEU A 320 6.73 12.12 13.31
CA LEU A 320 7.58 13.16 12.74
C LEU A 320 8.22 14.04 13.82
N ARG A 321 7.48 14.38 14.90
CA ARG A 321 8.04 15.15 16.03
C ARG A 321 9.12 14.37 16.76
N ALA A 322 8.96 13.06 16.92
CA ALA A 322 9.97 12.17 17.50
C ALA A 322 11.25 12.08 16.66
N LEU A 323 11.14 12.18 15.32
CA LEU A 323 12.30 12.33 14.43
C LEU A 323 12.92 13.72 14.55
N ALA A 324 12.09 14.77 14.50
CA ALA A 324 12.53 16.16 14.52
C ALA A 324 13.30 16.54 15.80
N ASN A 325 12.90 15.98 16.94
CA ASN A 325 13.56 16.19 18.24
C ASN A 325 14.62 15.11 18.57
N ALA A 326 14.88 14.19 17.65
CA ALA A 326 15.85 13.09 17.78
C ALA A 326 15.57 12.13 18.95
N THR A 327 14.33 12.04 19.47
CA THR A 327 13.98 11.00 20.46
C THR A 327 13.86 9.62 19.83
N LYS A 328 13.60 9.56 18.51
CA LYS A 328 13.72 8.37 17.68
C LYS A 328 14.60 8.69 16.47
N GLN A 329 15.26 7.66 15.94
CA GLN A 329 16.06 7.73 14.73
C GLN A 329 15.28 7.18 13.53
N PRO A 330 15.66 7.50 12.27
CA PRO A 330 14.99 6.94 11.09
C PRO A 330 14.91 5.40 11.11
N ALA A 331 15.93 4.73 11.66
CA ALA A 331 15.98 3.28 11.81
C ALA A 331 14.84 2.71 12.68
N ASP A 332 14.33 3.47 13.64
CA ASP A 332 13.23 3.03 14.52
C ASP A 332 11.89 2.91 13.80
N PHE A 333 11.75 3.58 12.65
CA PHE A 333 10.54 3.58 11.83
C PHE A 333 10.63 2.65 10.62
N MET A 334 11.82 2.14 10.31
CA MET A 334 12.02 1.27 9.16
C MET A 334 11.18 -0.02 9.27
N ASN A 335 10.59 -0.42 8.14
CA ASN A 335 9.80 -1.63 8.03
C ASN A 335 10.53 -2.68 7.19
N GLY A 336 11.01 -3.74 7.84
CA GLY A 336 11.76 -4.82 7.21
C GLY A 336 11.01 -5.54 6.09
N ALA A 337 9.67 -5.59 6.13
CA ALA A 337 8.88 -6.27 5.11
C ALA A 337 9.11 -5.69 3.70
N ARG A 338 9.19 -4.36 3.58
CA ARG A 338 9.44 -3.69 2.28
C ARG A 338 10.82 -4.05 1.74
N LEU A 339 11.82 -4.13 2.61
CA LEU A 339 13.18 -4.50 2.24
C LEU A 339 13.26 -5.97 1.82
N TYR A 340 12.56 -6.88 2.50
CA TYR A 340 12.44 -8.27 2.04
C TYR A 340 11.78 -8.37 0.66
N LEU A 341 10.71 -7.62 0.39
CA LEU A 341 10.07 -7.60 -0.91
C LEU A 341 11.01 -7.07 -2.01
N LYS A 342 11.79 -6.03 -1.71
CA LYS A 342 12.81 -5.49 -2.63
C LYS A 342 13.91 -6.53 -2.93
N ALA A 343 14.46 -7.17 -1.89
CA ALA A 343 15.46 -8.22 -2.05
C ALA A 343 14.90 -9.43 -2.84
N ALA A 344 13.65 -9.81 -2.57
CA ALA A 344 12.96 -10.88 -3.28
C ALA A 344 12.75 -10.56 -4.77
N ALA A 345 12.38 -9.32 -5.11
CA ALA A 345 12.25 -8.89 -6.50
C ALA A 345 13.60 -8.88 -7.21
N ALA A 346 14.67 -8.38 -6.57
CA ALA A 346 16.02 -8.39 -7.13
C ALA A 346 16.54 -9.83 -7.34
N ALA A 347 16.28 -10.76 -6.42
CA ALA A 347 16.68 -12.15 -6.56
C ALA A 347 16.01 -12.86 -7.76
N GLN A 348 14.80 -12.43 -8.17
CA GLN A 348 14.10 -12.98 -9.34
C GLN A 348 14.77 -12.61 -10.68
N THR A 349 15.72 -11.68 -10.69
CA THR A 349 16.48 -11.34 -11.90
C THR A 349 17.57 -12.36 -12.24
N LEU A 350 17.87 -13.29 -11.33
CA LEU A 350 18.82 -14.37 -11.57
C LEU A 350 18.27 -15.38 -12.57
N ASP A 351 18.98 -15.60 -13.67
CA ASP A 351 18.70 -16.72 -14.55
C ASP A 351 18.98 -18.08 -13.87
N ALA A 352 18.49 -19.17 -14.49
CA ALA A 352 18.59 -20.50 -13.92
C ALA A 352 20.04 -21.03 -13.87
N GLU A 353 20.94 -20.53 -14.71
CA GLU A 353 22.35 -20.95 -14.75
C GLU A 353 23.13 -20.34 -13.58
N ALA A 354 23.02 -19.02 -13.40
CA ALA A 354 23.59 -18.32 -12.26
C ALA A 354 23.08 -18.92 -10.94
N GLN A 355 21.79 -19.26 -10.84
CA GLN A 355 21.25 -19.93 -9.65
C GLN A 355 21.89 -21.31 -9.40
N ARG A 356 22.18 -22.11 -10.42
CA ARG A 356 22.84 -23.41 -10.25
C ARG A 356 24.27 -23.25 -9.76
N SER A 357 25.02 -22.29 -10.32
CA SER A 357 26.38 -22.00 -9.89
C SER A 357 26.43 -21.52 -8.43
N ILE A 358 25.51 -20.63 -8.05
CA ILE A 358 25.39 -20.13 -6.67
C ILE A 358 24.95 -21.24 -5.70
N ASP A 359 23.96 -22.06 -6.07
CA ASP A 359 23.48 -23.15 -5.22
C ASP A 359 24.54 -24.25 -5.04
N GLY A 360 25.34 -24.52 -6.06
CA GLY A 360 26.53 -25.36 -5.96
C GLY A 360 27.54 -24.82 -4.94
N ALA A 361 27.82 -23.51 -4.98
CA ALA A 361 28.76 -22.86 -4.06
C ALA A 361 28.24 -22.86 -2.62
N ARG A 362 26.92 -22.85 -2.45
CA ARG A 362 26.25 -22.94 -1.16
C ARG A 362 26.31 -24.34 -0.55
N LEU A 363 26.09 -25.39 -1.36
CA LEU A 363 25.90 -26.76 -0.87
C LEU A 363 27.19 -27.58 -0.82
N ALA A 364 28.04 -27.47 -1.84
CA ALA A 364 29.23 -28.30 -1.99
C ALA A 364 30.37 -27.54 -2.69
N PRO A 365 30.86 -26.43 -2.10
CA PRO A 365 31.88 -25.58 -2.73
C PRO A 365 33.20 -26.32 -3.02
N ASP A 366 33.56 -27.30 -2.18
CA ASP A 366 34.76 -28.12 -2.34
C ASP A 366 34.66 -29.07 -3.55
N GLU A 367 33.44 -29.41 -4.00
CA GLU A 367 33.20 -30.30 -5.15
C GLU A 367 33.11 -29.53 -6.48
N MET A 368 33.11 -28.20 -6.45
CA MET A 368 32.97 -27.37 -7.65
C MET A 368 34.29 -27.18 -8.40
N PRO A 369 34.27 -27.15 -9.74
CA PRO A 369 35.38 -26.63 -10.53
C PRO A 369 35.69 -25.18 -10.19
N GLU A 370 36.97 -24.80 -10.23
CA GLU A 370 37.41 -23.42 -9.93
C GLU A 370 36.70 -22.37 -10.81
N SER A 371 36.52 -22.66 -12.10
CA SER A 371 35.82 -21.76 -13.03
C SER A 371 34.36 -21.51 -12.61
N ALA A 372 33.67 -22.53 -12.10
CA ALA A 372 32.30 -22.41 -11.62
C ALA A 372 32.22 -21.64 -10.29
N ARG A 373 33.24 -21.78 -9.42
CA ARG A 373 33.36 -20.97 -8.19
C ARG A 373 33.53 -19.48 -8.51
N VAL A 374 34.41 -19.15 -9.46
CA VAL A 374 34.64 -17.76 -9.91
C VAL A 374 33.38 -17.15 -10.51
N GLU A 375 32.64 -17.91 -11.32
CA GLU A 375 31.37 -17.47 -11.90
C GLU A 375 30.30 -17.23 -10.82
N ALA A 376 30.14 -18.17 -9.88
CA ALA A 376 29.24 -18.02 -8.75
C ALA A 376 29.59 -16.77 -7.93
N ARG A 377 30.88 -16.53 -7.66
CA ARG A 377 31.36 -15.35 -6.94
C ARG A 377 31.00 -14.05 -7.66
N ARG A 378 31.25 -13.98 -8.98
CA ARG A 378 30.89 -12.82 -9.79
C ARG A 378 29.37 -12.54 -9.74
N ALA A 379 28.55 -13.58 -9.83
CA ALA A 379 27.10 -13.44 -9.76
C ALA A 379 26.63 -12.95 -8.37
N ILE A 380 27.22 -13.49 -7.29
CA ILE A 380 26.98 -13.04 -5.90
C ILE A 380 27.36 -11.56 -5.73
N ASP A 381 28.57 -11.18 -6.14
CA ASP A 381 29.05 -9.81 -5.99
C ASP A 381 28.22 -8.80 -6.80
N GLY A 382 27.70 -9.20 -7.97
CA GLY A 382 26.78 -8.39 -8.76
C GLY A 382 25.43 -8.10 -8.07
N LEU A 383 25.04 -8.91 -7.08
CA LEU A 383 23.77 -8.79 -6.35
C LEU A 383 23.94 -8.40 -4.88
N ARG A 384 25.18 -8.15 -4.43
CA ARG A 384 25.48 -7.86 -3.02
C ARG A 384 24.67 -6.66 -2.50
N ALA A 385 24.72 -5.53 -3.21
CA ALA A 385 24.00 -4.32 -2.78
C ALA A 385 22.47 -4.47 -2.84
N THR A 386 21.95 -5.07 -3.91
CA THR A 386 20.50 -5.11 -4.20
C THR A 386 19.75 -6.20 -3.46
N VAL A 387 20.42 -7.31 -3.13
CA VAL A 387 19.82 -8.46 -2.42
C VAL A 387 20.40 -8.60 -1.02
N ILE A 388 21.72 -8.80 -0.89
CA ILE A 388 22.35 -9.20 0.37
C ILE A 388 22.28 -8.07 1.42
N GLU A 389 22.79 -6.89 1.09
CA GLU A 389 22.77 -5.72 2.00
C GLU A 389 21.34 -5.28 2.31
N THR A 390 20.44 -5.34 1.32
CA THR A 390 19.02 -5.03 1.49
C THR A 390 18.34 -6.00 2.46
N LEU A 391 18.62 -7.31 2.34
CA LEU A 391 18.10 -8.33 3.24
C LEU A 391 18.70 -8.20 4.64
N LEU A 392 20.00 -7.95 4.76
CA LEU A 392 20.63 -7.69 6.06
C LEU A 392 20.01 -6.47 6.76
N ALA A 393 19.78 -5.37 6.03
CA ALA A 393 19.05 -4.21 6.54
C ALA A 393 17.64 -4.58 7.02
N ALA A 394 16.92 -5.42 6.27
CA ALA A 394 15.59 -5.91 6.66
C ALA A 394 15.60 -6.68 7.98
N THR A 395 16.61 -7.53 8.19
CA THR A 395 16.74 -8.35 9.41
C THR A 395 17.04 -7.54 10.67
N ASN A 396 17.58 -6.33 10.50
CA ASN A 396 17.89 -5.42 11.60
C ASN A 396 16.72 -4.47 11.93
N CYS A 397 15.64 -4.47 11.14
CA CYS A 397 14.46 -3.66 11.44
C CYS A 397 13.68 -4.25 12.63
N GLY A 398 13.27 -3.40 13.58
CA GLY A 398 12.41 -3.81 14.70
C GLY A 398 10.97 -4.12 14.27
N ARG A 399 10.47 -3.39 13.26
CA ARG A 399 9.13 -3.55 12.67
C ARG A 399 9.24 -4.34 11.36
N CYS A 400 8.32 -5.28 11.15
CA CYS A 400 8.19 -6.04 9.90
C CYS A 400 6.73 -6.38 9.61
N GLU A 401 6.05 -5.47 8.91
CA GLU A 401 4.63 -5.56 8.58
C GLU A 401 4.46 -5.62 7.07
N PHE A 402 3.98 -6.75 6.57
CA PHE A 402 3.71 -6.90 5.14
C PHE A 402 2.42 -6.17 4.77
N PRO A 403 2.32 -5.63 3.54
CA PRO A 403 1.13 -4.93 3.08
C PRO A 403 0.00 -5.94 2.78
N ASP A 404 -0.70 -6.37 3.82
CA ASP A 404 -1.76 -7.39 3.72
C ASP A 404 -3.06 -6.83 3.11
N GLU A 405 -3.24 -5.50 3.12
CA GLU A 405 -4.39 -4.79 2.54
C GLU A 405 -4.57 -5.07 1.04
N LEU A 406 -3.49 -5.40 0.34
CA LEU A 406 -3.47 -5.75 -1.09
C LEU A 406 -3.85 -7.21 -1.35
N LEU A 407 -3.90 -8.02 -0.31
CA LEU A 407 -4.03 -9.48 -0.36
C LEU A 407 -5.18 -9.94 0.55
N ASN A 408 -6.27 -9.17 0.64
CA ASN A 408 -7.51 -9.62 1.31
C ASN A 408 -8.02 -10.98 0.76
N SER A 409 -7.46 -11.46 -0.36
CA SER A 409 -7.62 -12.84 -0.81
C SER A 409 -6.61 -13.81 -0.16
N PRO A 410 -7.09 -14.88 0.50
CA PRO A 410 -6.24 -15.95 0.99
C PRO A 410 -5.43 -16.58 -0.15
N THR A 411 -4.12 -16.76 0.05
CA THR A 411 -3.23 -17.37 -0.94
C THR A 411 -2.05 -18.08 -0.29
N LEU A 412 -1.63 -19.21 -0.88
CA LEU A 412 -0.39 -19.90 -0.50
C LEU A 412 0.87 -19.23 -1.07
N LEU A 413 0.70 -18.29 -2.01
CA LEU A 413 1.78 -17.51 -2.61
C LEU A 413 1.57 -16.00 -2.40
N PRO A 414 1.65 -15.50 -1.15
CA PRO A 414 1.69 -14.06 -0.91
C PRO A 414 2.85 -13.39 -1.65
N ILE A 415 2.71 -12.09 -1.87
CA ILE A 415 3.72 -11.30 -2.59
C ILE A 415 5.11 -11.44 -1.96
N GLY A 416 6.12 -11.57 -2.82
CA GLY A 416 7.53 -11.73 -2.45
C GLY A 416 7.93 -13.14 -2.02
N VAL A 417 6.99 -14.06 -1.74
CA VAL A 417 7.32 -15.44 -1.35
C VAL A 417 8.16 -16.18 -2.41
N PRO A 418 7.87 -16.12 -3.71
CA PRO A 418 8.71 -16.77 -4.74
C PRO A 418 10.17 -16.29 -4.75
N GLY A 419 10.39 -14.99 -4.56
CA GLY A 419 11.72 -14.40 -4.64
C GLY A 419 12.56 -14.50 -3.36
N VAL A 420 11.90 -14.47 -2.19
CA VAL A 420 12.63 -14.34 -0.91
C VAL A 420 13.45 -15.58 -0.57
N ASN A 421 13.02 -16.76 -1.02
CA ASN A 421 13.80 -18.00 -0.87
C ASN A 421 15.14 -17.90 -1.60
N GLY A 422 15.15 -17.33 -2.82
CA GLY A 422 16.38 -17.06 -3.56
C GLY A 422 17.28 -16.04 -2.85
N ALA A 423 16.69 -14.98 -2.31
CA ALA A 423 17.43 -13.97 -1.55
C ALA A 423 18.10 -14.55 -0.28
N ALA A 424 17.38 -15.39 0.47
CA ALA A 424 17.91 -16.07 1.65
C ALA A 424 19.08 -17.01 1.31
N ARG A 425 18.95 -17.80 0.25
CA ARG A 425 20.00 -18.72 -0.20
C ARG A 425 21.22 -17.98 -0.75
N LEU A 426 21.02 -16.84 -1.41
CA LEU A 426 22.11 -15.99 -1.88
C LEU A 426 22.94 -15.46 -0.70
N LEU A 427 22.29 -15.01 0.38
CA LEU A 427 22.99 -14.55 1.59
C LEU A 427 23.86 -15.66 2.20
N ILE A 428 23.36 -16.90 2.29
CA ILE A 428 24.15 -18.03 2.80
C ILE A 428 25.28 -18.39 1.84
N ALA A 429 25.03 -18.37 0.53
CA ALA A 429 26.05 -18.62 -0.48
C ALA A 429 27.19 -17.61 -0.40
N ASP A 430 26.90 -16.33 -0.12
CA ASP A 430 27.93 -15.30 0.06
C ASP A 430 28.84 -15.56 1.26
N GLY A 431 28.25 -15.93 2.40
CA GLY A 431 29.01 -16.35 3.58
C GLY A 431 29.89 -17.57 3.29
N ALA A 432 29.32 -18.59 2.64
CA ALA A 432 30.03 -19.82 2.30
C ALA A 432 31.14 -19.62 1.25
N ALA A 433 30.89 -18.82 0.20
CA ALA A 433 31.88 -18.54 -0.84
C ALA A 433 33.10 -17.82 -0.27
N THR A 434 32.86 -16.81 0.58
CA THR A 434 33.93 -16.08 1.25
C THR A 434 34.78 -17.04 2.10
N PHE A 435 34.14 -18.01 2.79
CA PHE A 435 34.82 -19.03 3.61
C PHE A 435 35.83 -19.88 2.84
N ASN A 436 35.52 -20.26 1.62
CA ASN A 436 36.38 -21.12 0.83
C ASN A 436 37.49 -20.35 0.09
N ASP A 437 37.17 -19.19 -0.50
CA ASP A 437 38.17 -18.35 -1.18
C ASP A 437 39.33 -17.96 -0.24
N ALA A 438 39.00 -17.63 1.02
CA ALA A 438 39.95 -17.34 2.07
C ALA A 438 40.77 -18.54 2.53
N ARG A 439 40.18 -19.74 2.52
CA ARG A 439 40.87 -21.00 2.87
C ARG A 439 41.99 -21.30 1.87
N ASP A 440 41.74 -21.04 0.60
CA ASP A 440 42.60 -21.42 -0.51
C ASP A 440 43.65 -20.33 -0.84
N SER A 441 43.34 -19.05 -0.62
CA SER A 441 44.20 -17.92 -1.05
C SER A 441 45.19 -17.38 0.00
N ALA A 442 45.03 -17.73 1.29
CA ALA A 442 45.78 -17.07 2.37
C ALA A 442 47.22 -17.62 2.57
N PRO A 443 48.26 -16.74 2.64
CA PRO A 443 49.62 -17.13 3.05
C PRO A 443 49.61 -17.77 4.44
N HIS A 444 50.49 -18.75 4.69
CA HIS A 444 50.52 -19.51 5.96
C HIS A 444 50.52 -18.61 7.21
N SER A 445 51.19 -17.45 7.15
CA SER A 445 51.29 -16.49 8.24
C SER A 445 50.02 -15.69 8.54
N ALA A 446 49.08 -15.57 7.59
CA ALA A 446 47.84 -14.79 7.74
C ALA A 446 46.57 -15.65 7.88
N ARG A 447 46.67 -16.96 7.61
CA ARG A 447 45.54 -17.92 7.59
C ARG A 447 44.66 -17.86 8.84
N HIS A 448 45.23 -17.62 10.02
CA HIS A 448 44.46 -17.64 11.26
C HIS A 448 43.51 -16.44 11.39
N SER A 449 43.92 -15.25 10.94
CA SER A 449 43.12 -14.02 10.97
C SER A 449 42.03 -14.01 9.91
N VAL A 450 42.36 -14.41 8.68
CA VAL A 450 41.41 -14.48 7.56
C VAL A 450 40.37 -15.59 7.80
N ARG A 451 40.76 -16.76 8.33
CA ARG A 451 39.78 -17.78 8.72
C ARG A 451 38.81 -17.29 9.79
N HIS A 452 39.23 -16.40 10.69
CA HIS A 452 38.37 -15.89 11.75
C HIS A 452 37.35 -14.86 11.23
N SER A 453 37.75 -13.91 10.38
CA SER A 453 36.81 -12.91 9.86
C SER A 453 35.72 -13.57 9.01
N VAL A 454 36.08 -14.62 8.29
CA VAL A 454 35.17 -15.23 7.33
C VAL A 454 34.23 -16.27 7.94
N ARG A 455 34.64 -16.95 9.02
CA ARG A 455 33.70 -17.73 9.86
C ARG A 455 32.56 -16.85 10.36
N ASN A 456 32.87 -15.61 10.70
CA ASN A 456 31.87 -14.65 11.16
C ASN A 456 30.85 -14.31 10.06
N ASP A 457 31.23 -14.31 8.77
CA ASP A 457 30.30 -13.99 7.68
C ASP A 457 29.22 -15.07 7.51
N THR A 458 29.58 -16.35 7.50
CA THR A 458 28.61 -17.46 7.46
C THR A 458 27.73 -17.50 8.71
N LEU A 459 28.32 -17.27 9.89
CA LEU A 459 27.56 -17.17 11.14
C LEU A 459 26.56 -16.00 11.08
N ASN A 460 27.01 -14.82 10.65
CA ASN A 460 26.17 -13.63 10.52
C ASN A 460 25.03 -13.85 9.51
N ALA A 461 25.31 -14.52 8.39
CA ALA A 461 24.31 -14.91 7.41
C ALA A 461 23.24 -15.86 8.01
N ALA A 462 23.67 -16.87 8.77
CA ALA A 462 22.74 -17.77 9.46
C ALA A 462 21.89 -17.03 10.52
N ILE A 463 22.50 -16.15 11.31
CA ILE A 463 21.79 -15.31 12.29
C ILE A 463 20.77 -14.38 11.62
N ALA A 464 21.14 -13.78 10.49
CA ALA A 464 20.22 -12.98 9.67
C ALA A 464 19.04 -13.81 9.17
N LEU A 465 19.25 -15.06 8.73
CA LEU A 465 18.16 -15.97 8.36
C LEU A 465 17.26 -16.35 9.54
N LEU A 466 17.80 -16.53 10.75
CA LEU A 466 16.97 -16.76 11.94
C LEU A 466 16.07 -15.54 12.25
N ARG A 467 16.60 -14.32 12.10
CA ARG A 467 15.82 -13.08 12.24
C ARG A 467 14.74 -12.96 11.16
N MET A 468 15.09 -13.25 9.91
CA MET A 468 14.14 -13.30 8.80
C MET A 468 13.04 -14.33 9.05
N SER A 469 13.40 -15.54 9.45
CA SER A 469 12.44 -16.59 9.82
C SER A 469 11.43 -16.10 10.85
N ARG A 470 11.90 -15.45 11.92
CA ARG A 470 11.01 -14.87 12.95
C ARG A 470 10.11 -13.76 12.39
N HIS A 471 10.60 -12.90 11.51
CA HIS A 471 9.79 -11.86 10.86
C HIS A 471 8.66 -12.48 10.03
N TYR A 472 8.97 -13.48 9.22
CA TYR A 472 7.99 -14.20 8.42
C TYR A 472 7.00 -15.01 9.28
N ALA A 473 7.45 -15.62 10.38
CA ALA A 473 6.57 -16.35 11.31
C ALA A 473 5.49 -15.45 11.94
N ASN A 474 5.78 -14.16 12.14
CA ASN A 474 4.83 -13.21 12.73
C ASN A 474 3.83 -12.61 11.73
N SER A 475 4.01 -12.83 10.43
CA SER A 475 3.25 -12.18 9.35
C SER A 475 1.90 -12.84 8.99
N SER A 476 1.46 -13.83 9.79
CA SER A 476 0.11 -14.41 9.77
C SER A 476 -0.43 -14.83 8.39
N ALA A 477 0.39 -15.49 7.56
CA ALA A 477 -0.04 -16.09 6.28
C ALA A 477 0.66 -17.42 6.02
N LEU A 478 -0.05 -18.41 5.47
CA LEU A 478 0.49 -19.78 5.32
C LEU A 478 1.76 -19.83 4.46
N GLY A 479 1.75 -19.14 3.31
CA GLY A 479 2.94 -19.08 2.44
C GLY A 479 4.17 -18.47 3.13
N ARG A 480 3.96 -17.53 4.06
CA ARG A 480 5.03 -16.90 4.82
C ARG A 480 5.52 -17.78 5.97
N SER A 481 4.67 -18.59 6.58
CA SER A 481 5.09 -19.61 7.55
C SER A 481 5.99 -20.67 6.92
N ILE A 482 5.74 -21.04 5.65
CA ILE A 482 6.62 -21.94 4.90
C ILE A 482 7.99 -21.29 4.70
N VAL A 483 8.03 -20.02 4.25
CA VAL A 483 9.28 -19.26 4.12
C VAL A 483 10.04 -19.22 5.45
N ALA A 484 9.36 -18.98 6.57
CA ALA A 484 9.97 -18.96 7.88
C ALA A 484 10.69 -20.29 8.19
N GLN A 485 9.97 -21.40 8.06
CA GLN A 485 10.53 -22.73 8.33
C GLN A 485 11.69 -23.08 7.38
N GLU A 486 11.55 -22.80 6.08
CA GLU A 486 12.59 -23.11 5.10
C GLU A 486 13.85 -22.25 5.31
N SER A 487 13.69 -20.97 5.68
CA SER A 487 14.82 -20.08 6.02
C SER A 487 15.54 -20.57 7.28
N ALA A 488 14.79 -21.06 8.28
CA ALA A 488 15.38 -21.67 9.47
C ALA A 488 16.15 -22.95 9.14
N ARG A 489 15.66 -23.78 8.20
CA ARG A 489 16.37 -24.99 7.75
C ARG A 489 17.66 -24.66 7.02
N ASP A 490 17.66 -23.65 6.15
CA ASP A 490 18.89 -23.16 5.50
C ASP A 490 19.89 -22.63 6.55
N ALA A 491 19.42 -21.94 7.61
CA ALA A 491 20.26 -21.53 8.73
C ALA A 491 20.81 -22.72 9.54
N ILE A 492 19.98 -23.73 9.86
CA ILE A 492 20.40 -24.96 10.56
C ILE A 492 21.51 -25.66 9.77
N ALA A 493 21.35 -25.81 8.45
CA ALA A 493 22.33 -26.45 7.61
C ALA A 493 23.68 -25.71 7.64
N ALA A 494 23.66 -24.38 7.54
CA ALA A 494 24.86 -23.55 7.62
C ALA A 494 25.55 -23.64 8.99
N LEU A 495 24.79 -23.55 10.09
CA LEU A 495 25.30 -23.67 11.45
C LEU A 495 25.88 -25.07 11.72
N HIS A 496 25.21 -26.13 11.25
CA HIS A 496 25.70 -27.50 11.38
C HIS A 496 27.01 -27.71 10.59
N ALA A 497 27.14 -27.10 9.41
CA ALA A 497 28.40 -27.13 8.66
C ALA A 497 29.55 -26.43 9.43
N LEU A 498 29.26 -25.31 10.10
CA LEU A 498 30.23 -24.64 10.97
C LEU A 498 30.59 -25.50 12.20
N GLU A 499 29.61 -26.17 12.79
CA GLU A 499 29.81 -27.07 13.93
C GLU A 499 30.71 -28.26 13.55
N LEU A 500 30.42 -28.94 12.43
CA LEU A 500 31.26 -30.03 11.91
C LEU A 500 32.69 -29.57 11.57
N ALA A 501 32.86 -28.31 11.18
CA ALA A 501 34.17 -27.71 10.94
C ALA A 501 34.86 -27.20 12.23
N HIS A 502 34.26 -27.40 13.40
CA HIS A 502 34.69 -26.86 14.69
C HIS A 502 34.95 -25.34 14.62
N ALA A 503 34.04 -24.63 13.95
CA ALA A 503 34.14 -23.21 13.68
C ALA A 503 33.20 -22.35 14.56
N LEU A 504 32.37 -22.97 15.41
CA LEU A 504 31.56 -22.28 16.41
C LEU A 504 32.33 -22.22 17.73
N ASP A 505 32.47 -21.01 18.28
CA ASP A 505 33.00 -20.78 19.62
C ASP A 505 31.89 -20.44 20.62
N ALA A 506 32.24 -20.27 21.89
CA ALA A 506 31.25 -19.94 22.93
C ALA A 506 30.45 -18.66 22.64
N SER A 507 31.06 -17.67 21.99
CA SER A 507 30.37 -16.43 21.62
C SER A 507 29.36 -16.66 20.49
N ALA A 508 29.70 -17.52 19.53
CA ALA A 508 28.79 -17.96 18.48
C ALA A 508 27.59 -18.71 19.05
N HIS A 509 27.79 -19.67 19.96
CA HIS A 509 26.69 -20.36 20.63
C HIS A 509 25.79 -19.40 21.41
N GLU A 510 26.36 -18.43 22.12
CA GLU A 510 25.58 -17.39 22.82
C GLU A 510 24.76 -16.52 21.84
N LEU A 511 25.34 -16.16 20.68
CA LEU A 511 24.63 -15.41 19.64
C LEU A 511 23.46 -16.23 19.05
N ILE A 512 23.67 -17.52 18.78
CA ILE A 512 22.62 -18.44 18.31
C ILE A 512 21.52 -18.55 19.38
N ALA A 513 21.88 -18.81 20.64
CA ALA A 513 20.94 -18.92 21.76
C ALA A 513 20.06 -17.67 21.92
N ARG A 514 20.65 -16.48 21.78
CA ARG A 514 19.93 -15.19 21.84
C ARG A 514 18.87 -15.03 20.75
N GLU A 515 19.06 -15.61 19.57
CA GLU A 515 18.03 -15.56 18.53
C GLU A 515 17.03 -16.72 18.66
N VAL A 516 17.49 -17.92 19.01
CA VAL A 516 16.63 -19.11 19.16
C VAL A 516 15.58 -18.91 20.27
N VAL A 517 15.93 -18.26 21.39
CA VAL A 517 14.99 -18.00 22.48
C VAL A 517 13.81 -17.09 22.08
N LYS A 518 13.93 -16.35 20.98
CA LYS A 518 12.86 -15.47 20.47
C LYS A 518 11.79 -16.21 19.67
N PHE A 519 11.98 -17.49 19.37
CA PHE A 519 10.97 -18.33 18.73
C PHE A 519 9.91 -18.76 19.75
N LYS A 520 8.63 -18.76 19.33
CA LYS A 520 7.53 -19.26 20.16
C LYS A 520 7.58 -20.78 20.19
N SER A 521 7.56 -21.40 21.37
CA SER A 521 7.66 -22.86 21.47
C SER A 521 6.43 -23.59 20.92
N ASP A 522 5.25 -22.97 20.95
CA ASP A 522 3.97 -23.55 20.51
C ASP A 522 3.65 -23.30 19.03
N ASP A 523 4.30 -22.31 18.41
CA ASP A 523 4.12 -21.90 17.02
C ASP A 523 5.40 -21.24 16.43
N PRO A 524 6.54 -21.95 16.36
CA PRO A 524 7.84 -21.33 16.08
C PRO A 524 7.91 -20.66 14.71
N PHE A 525 7.23 -21.21 13.72
CA PHE A 525 7.19 -20.67 12.35
C PHE A 525 5.82 -20.09 11.98
N GLY A 526 4.92 -19.91 12.95
CA GLY A 526 3.68 -19.13 12.76
C GLY A 526 2.53 -19.84 12.05
N TYR A 527 2.57 -21.16 11.87
CA TYR A 527 1.51 -21.90 11.18
C TYR A 527 0.16 -21.79 11.89
N ARG A 528 0.10 -21.85 13.23
CA ARG A 528 -1.17 -21.75 13.98
C ARG A 528 -1.76 -20.35 13.84
N SER A 529 -0.91 -19.34 13.98
CA SER A 529 -1.28 -17.93 13.81
C SER A 529 -1.78 -17.66 12.37
N ALA A 530 -1.08 -18.20 11.37
CA ALA A 530 -1.48 -18.13 9.97
C ALA A 530 -2.83 -18.80 9.71
N LEU A 531 -3.07 -20.02 10.21
CA LEU A 531 -4.36 -20.70 10.05
C LEU A 531 -5.53 -19.87 10.62
N LYS A 532 -5.34 -19.26 11.79
CA LYS A 532 -6.36 -18.37 12.38
C LYS A 532 -6.64 -17.16 11.48
N ALA A 533 -5.60 -16.55 10.92
CA ALA A 533 -5.74 -15.42 10.00
C ALA A 533 -6.37 -15.82 8.66
N GLU A 534 -6.02 -16.99 8.10
CA GLU A 534 -6.66 -17.50 6.88
C GLU A 534 -8.14 -17.80 7.10
N CYS A 535 -8.52 -18.37 8.25
CA CYS A 535 -9.94 -18.55 8.58
C CYS A 535 -10.68 -17.20 8.63
N ALA A 536 -10.06 -16.15 9.16
CA ALA A 536 -10.65 -14.81 9.17
C ALA A 536 -10.78 -14.22 7.74
N ARG A 537 -9.75 -14.38 6.88
CA ARG A 537 -9.80 -13.94 5.48
C ARG A 537 -10.84 -14.72 4.66
N LEU A 538 -10.87 -16.04 4.79
CA LEU A 538 -11.88 -16.89 4.16
C LEU A 538 -13.29 -16.47 4.61
N ALA A 539 -13.53 -16.22 5.89
CA ALA A 539 -14.82 -15.76 6.39
C ALA A 539 -15.30 -14.43 5.76
N GLN A 540 -14.38 -13.58 5.31
CA GLN A 540 -14.69 -12.32 4.63
C GLN A 540 -14.94 -12.50 3.13
N GLN A 541 -14.57 -13.64 2.53
CA GLN A 541 -14.85 -13.91 1.13
C GLN A 541 -16.35 -14.09 0.90
N GLY A 542 -16.85 -13.40 -0.12
CA GLY A 542 -18.25 -13.47 -0.51
C GLY A 542 -18.49 -12.80 -1.85
N GLN A 543 -19.68 -13.03 -2.39
CA GLN A 543 -20.14 -12.37 -3.60
C GLN A 543 -21.20 -11.31 -3.24
N GLN A 544 -21.06 -10.13 -3.83
CA GLN A 544 -22.12 -9.13 -3.80
C GLN A 544 -23.11 -9.47 -4.92
N ILE A 545 -24.39 -9.61 -4.55
CA ILE A 545 -25.48 -9.88 -5.48
C ILE A 545 -26.36 -8.64 -5.52
N GLU A 546 -26.54 -8.10 -6.71
CA GLU A 546 -27.43 -6.98 -7.00
C GLU A 546 -28.75 -7.51 -7.56
N ASP A 547 -29.81 -7.46 -6.76
CA ASP A 547 -31.15 -7.93 -7.15
C ASP A 547 -32.02 -6.74 -7.65
N GLY A 548 -31.40 -5.75 -8.32
CA GLY A 548 -32.06 -4.57 -8.91
C GLY A 548 -32.60 -3.51 -7.94
N ILE A 549 -32.88 -3.87 -6.67
CA ILE A 549 -33.41 -2.96 -5.62
C ILE A 549 -32.53 -2.99 -4.36
N THR A 550 -31.88 -4.10 -4.06
CA THR A 550 -30.99 -4.24 -2.89
C THR A 550 -29.70 -4.94 -3.28
N SER A 551 -28.60 -4.51 -2.66
CA SER A 551 -27.30 -5.20 -2.75
C SER A 551 -27.10 -6.03 -1.49
N ARG A 552 -27.07 -7.36 -1.63
CA ARG A 552 -26.79 -8.29 -0.52
C ARG A 552 -25.43 -8.97 -0.72
N ARG A 553 -24.60 -9.01 0.31
CA ARG A 553 -23.32 -9.75 0.30
C ARG A 553 -23.54 -11.14 0.89
N ILE A 554 -23.14 -12.17 0.15
CA ILE A 554 -23.23 -13.56 0.59
C ILE A 554 -21.83 -14.09 0.78
N ASN A 555 -21.48 -14.34 2.04
CA ASN A 555 -20.20 -14.92 2.40
C ASN A 555 -20.17 -16.40 2.01
N PHE A 556 -19.07 -16.84 1.42
CA PHE A 556 -18.91 -18.23 0.99
C PHE A 556 -18.73 -19.19 2.17
N TYR A 557 -18.28 -18.67 3.32
CA TYR A 557 -17.87 -19.47 4.47
C TYR A 557 -18.52 -18.97 5.77
N ASP A 558 -18.94 -19.92 6.61
CA ASP A 558 -19.36 -19.66 7.98
C ASP A 558 -18.13 -19.68 8.91
N PRO A 559 -17.85 -18.59 9.66
CA PRO A 559 -16.70 -18.52 10.57
C PRO A 559 -16.64 -19.66 11.59
N LYS A 560 -17.79 -20.11 12.14
CA LYS A 560 -17.83 -21.19 13.13
C LYS A 560 -17.46 -22.53 12.51
N LYS A 561 -17.84 -22.74 11.24
CA LYS A 561 -17.53 -23.99 10.51
C LYS A 561 -16.08 -24.02 10.08
N LEU A 562 -15.51 -22.89 9.65
CA LEU A 562 -14.08 -22.79 9.35
C LEU A 562 -13.21 -23.18 10.56
N ALA A 563 -13.60 -22.76 11.76
CA ALA A 563 -12.87 -23.10 12.99
C ALA A 563 -12.85 -24.61 13.31
N ALA A 564 -13.75 -25.40 12.75
CA ALA A 564 -13.84 -26.85 12.96
C ALA A 564 -13.07 -27.68 11.90
N LEU A 565 -12.54 -27.04 10.85
CA LEU A 565 -11.80 -27.72 9.79
C LEU A 565 -10.37 -28.06 10.22
N SER A 566 -9.82 -29.14 9.66
CA SER A 566 -8.40 -29.48 9.85
C SER A 566 -7.48 -28.45 9.17
N PRO A 567 -6.23 -28.31 9.62
CA PRO A 567 -5.24 -27.44 8.97
C PRO A 567 -5.10 -27.70 7.46
N ASN A 568 -5.10 -28.97 7.05
CA ASN A 568 -5.01 -29.36 5.64
C ASN A 568 -6.26 -28.96 4.85
N ALA A 569 -7.45 -29.00 5.45
CA ALA A 569 -8.68 -28.52 4.82
C ALA A 569 -8.67 -27.00 4.66
N ILE A 570 -8.15 -26.24 5.64
CA ILE A 570 -7.96 -24.78 5.48
C ILE A 570 -6.95 -24.49 4.37
N ALA A 571 -5.82 -25.18 4.33
CA ALA A 571 -4.84 -25.02 3.26
C ALA A 571 -5.41 -25.33 1.87
N PHE A 572 -6.27 -26.34 1.75
CA PHE A 572 -7.03 -26.62 0.53
C PHE A 572 -7.92 -25.45 0.13
N LEU A 573 -8.67 -24.85 1.06
CA LEU A 573 -9.52 -23.69 0.76
C LEU A 573 -8.71 -22.46 0.32
N VAL A 574 -7.55 -22.23 0.95
CA VAL A 574 -6.61 -21.18 0.54
C VAL A 574 -6.03 -21.47 -0.86
N ALA A 575 -5.77 -22.74 -1.18
CA ALA A 575 -5.27 -23.17 -2.49
C ALA A 575 -6.25 -22.88 -3.64
N LEU A 576 -7.57 -22.92 -3.38
CA LEU A 576 -8.60 -22.57 -4.38
C LEU A 576 -8.37 -21.16 -4.95
N SER A 577 -7.98 -20.21 -4.08
CA SER A 577 -7.77 -18.79 -4.43
C SER A 577 -6.31 -18.46 -4.75
N THR A 578 -5.40 -19.45 -4.69
CA THR A 578 -3.98 -19.22 -4.96
C THR A 578 -3.76 -19.09 -6.47
N PRO A 579 -3.22 -17.96 -6.98
CA PRO A 579 -3.03 -17.76 -8.42
C PRO A 579 -2.02 -18.75 -8.98
N THR A 580 -2.14 -19.07 -10.27
CA THR A 580 -1.10 -19.79 -11.01
C THR A 580 0.18 -18.98 -11.04
N HIS A 581 1.31 -19.63 -10.80
CA HIS A 581 2.63 -18.98 -10.79
C HIS A 581 3.69 -20.01 -11.20
N GLU A 582 4.68 -19.58 -11.97
CA GLU A 582 5.72 -20.43 -12.57
C GLU A 582 6.51 -21.19 -11.49
N ALA A 583 6.86 -20.51 -10.39
CA ALA A 583 7.52 -21.11 -9.22
C ALA A 583 6.79 -22.32 -8.59
N ALA A 584 5.47 -22.45 -8.82
CA ALA A 584 4.63 -23.54 -8.33
C ALA A 584 3.86 -24.20 -9.48
N SER A 585 4.52 -24.36 -10.63
CA SER A 585 4.01 -25.02 -11.84
C SER A 585 4.70 -26.36 -12.07
N LYS A 586 3.98 -27.31 -12.68
CA LYS A 586 4.55 -28.58 -13.18
C LYS A 586 5.38 -28.42 -14.44
N ILE A 587 5.07 -27.38 -15.21
CA ILE A 587 5.66 -27.16 -16.54
C ILE A 587 6.84 -26.23 -16.36
N ASP A 588 7.99 -26.62 -16.90
CA ASP A 588 9.17 -25.74 -16.98
C ASP A 588 8.87 -24.59 -17.94
N CYS A 589 9.14 -23.37 -17.48
CA CYS A 589 8.83 -22.13 -18.20
C CYS A 589 10.02 -21.60 -19.01
N ASN A 590 11.19 -22.24 -18.90
CA ASN A 590 12.50 -21.70 -19.28
C ASN A 590 12.72 -20.30 -18.70
N CYS A 591 12.35 -20.12 -17.44
CA CYS A 591 12.40 -18.84 -16.75
C CYS A 591 13.18 -18.95 -15.42
N ALA A 592 13.38 -17.83 -14.73
CA ALA A 592 14.14 -17.78 -13.47
C ALA A 592 13.63 -18.80 -12.43
N PHE A 593 12.35 -19.14 -12.44
CA PHE A 593 11.74 -20.06 -11.48
C PHE A 593 12.03 -21.56 -11.73
N ASP A 594 12.72 -21.90 -12.81
CA ASP A 594 13.24 -23.26 -13.05
C ASP A 594 14.57 -23.49 -12.32
N GLY A 595 15.22 -22.41 -11.87
CA GLY A 595 16.45 -22.49 -11.09
C GLY A 595 16.23 -23.04 -9.67
N PRO A 596 17.27 -23.67 -9.08
CA PRO A 596 17.15 -24.35 -7.78
C PRO A 596 16.88 -23.40 -6.60
N MET A 597 17.22 -22.12 -6.72
CA MET A 597 17.08 -21.15 -5.63
C MET A 597 15.65 -20.58 -5.54
N LEU A 598 15.00 -20.34 -6.69
CA LEU A 598 13.67 -19.73 -6.78
C LEU A 598 12.52 -20.73 -6.92
N SER A 599 12.81 -21.99 -7.26
CA SER A 599 11.78 -23.02 -7.42
C SER A 599 11.10 -23.36 -6.09
N LEU A 600 9.77 -23.24 -6.06
CA LEU A 600 8.93 -23.62 -4.91
C LEU A 600 8.24 -24.98 -5.10
N ARG A 601 8.55 -25.70 -6.17
CA ARG A 601 7.88 -26.96 -6.54
C ARG A 601 7.94 -28.02 -5.43
N ARG A 602 9.00 -28.02 -4.63
CA ARG A 602 9.17 -28.95 -3.50
C ARG A 602 8.29 -28.65 -2.29
N TRP A 603 7.65 -27.48 -2.25
CA TRP A 603 6.78 -27.11 -1.14
C TRP A 603 5.38 -27.72 -1.26
N PHE A 604 4.97 -28.06 -2.48
CA PHE A 604 3.59 -28.40 -2.82
C PHE A 604 3.50 -29.76 -3.50
N ASP A 605 2.38 -30.44 -3.27
CA ASP A 605 1.88 -31.42 -4.24
C ASP A 605 1.22 -30.64 -5.39
N LEU A 606 1.93 -30.56 -6.51
CA LEU A 606 1.52 -29.74 -7.65
C LEU A 606 0.26 -30.29 -8.35
N ASP A 607 0.00 -31.60 -8.28
CA ASP A 607 -1.27 -32.18 -8.76
C ASP A 607 -2.41 -31.74 -7.86
N ALA A 608 -2.25 -31.91 -6.55
CA ALA A 608 -3.26 -31.51 -5.59
C ALA A 608 -3.55 -29.99 -5.63
N LEU A 609 -2.53 -29.16 -5.87
CA LEU A 609 -2.67 -27.71 -6.01
C LEU A 609 -3.44 -27.34 -7.29
N ALA A 610 -3.11 -27.97 -8.43
CA ALA A 610 -3.84 -27.78 -9.68
C ALA A 610 -5.31 -28.25 -9.55
N ASP A 611 -5.53 -29.41 -8.94
CA ASP A 611 -6.84 -29.99 -8.67
C ASP A 611 -7.68 -29.10 -7.73
N ALA A 612 -7.07 -28.44 -6.75
CA ALA A 612 -7.76 -27.47 -5.90
C ALA A 612 -8.22 -26.27 -6.74
N ARG A 613 -7.30 -25.61 -7.45
CA ARG A 613 -7.60 -24.42 -8.27
C ARG A 613 -8.71 -24.68 -9.29
N ALA A 614 -8.70 -25.86 -9.92
CA ALA A 614 -9.71 -26.26 -10.90
C ALA A 614 -11.14 -26.31 -10.33
N GLN A 615 -11.29 -26.38 -9.00
CA GLN A 615 -12.59 -26.40 -8.33
C GLN A 615 -13.15 -25.00 -7.99
N LEU A 616 -12.39 -23.92 -8.21
CA LEU A 616 -12.86 -22.56 -7.91
C LEU A 616 -14.13 -22.15 -8.68
N PRO A 617 -14.28 -22.44 -10.00
CA PRO A 617 -15.52 -22.13 -10.72
C PRO A 617 -16.73 -22.89 -10.16
N LEU A 618 -16.54 -24.14 -9.73
CA LEU A 618 -17.60 -24.96 -9.13
C LEU A 618 -18.07 -24.36 -7.79
N LEU A 619 -17.13 -23.89 -6.96
CA LEU A 619 -17.45 -23.17 -5.71
C LEU A 619 -18.29 -21.90 -5.99
N ALA A 620 -17.86 -21.08 -6.95
CA ALA A 620 -18.57 -19.85 -7.31
C ALA A 620 -19.99 -20.14 -7.83
N GLN A 621 -20.15 -21.15 -8.69
CA GLN A 621 -21.46 -21.59 -9.20
C GLN A 621 -22.38 -22.04 -8.05
N ARG A 622 -21.86 -22.81 -7.09
CA ARG A 622 -22.65 -23.31 -5.96
C ARG A 622 -22.99 -22.23 -4.95
N ALA A 623 -22.09 -21.28 -4.70
CA ALA A 623 -22.37 -20.13 -3.86
C ALA A 623 -23.55 -19.31 -4.41
N ARG A 624 -23.61 -19.10 -5.74
CA ARG A 624 -24.77 -18.49 -6.41
C ARG A 624 -26.04 -19.32 -6.27
N LYS A 625 -25.96 -20.63 -6.51
CA LYS A 625 -27.13 -21.50 -6.32
C LYS A 625 -27.68 -21.44 -4.89
N VAL A 626 -26.81 -21.51 -3.88
CA VAL A 626 -27.22 -21.38 -2.47
C VAL A 626 -27.86 -20.01 -2.23
N ALA A 627 -27.33 -18.94 -2.82
CA ALA A 627 -27.90 -17.59 -2.73
C ALA A 627 -29.31 -17.47 -3.33
N ASP A 628 -29.54 -18.12 -4.46
CA ASP A 628 -30.81 -18.14 -5.18
C ASP A 628 -31.84 -19.00 -4.42
N ASP A 629 -31.40 -20.13 -3.84
CA ASP A 629 -32.23 -21.06 -3.07
C ASP A 629 -32.55 -20.55 -1.64
N SER A 630 -31.87 -19.51 -1.14
CA SER A 630 -31.97 -18.97 0.24
C SER A 630 -33.30 -18.29 0.61
N ALA A 631 -34.39 -18.55 -0.12
CA ALA A 631 -35.76 -18.30 0.34
C ALA A 631 -36.26 -19.34 1.38
N ALA A 632 -35.41 -20.28 1.83
CA ALA A 632 -35.75 -21.31 2.82
C ALA A 632 -34.63 -21.50 3.89
N PRO A 633 -34.97 -21.94 5.12
CA PRO A 633 -34.07 -21.88 6.27
C PRO A 633 -32.93 -22.92 6.20
N GLN A 634 -31.72 -22.47 6.58
CA GLN A 634 -30.48 -23.24 6.55
C GLN A 634 -30.54 -24.45 7.51
N ALA A 635 -30.39 -25.66 6.96
CA ALA A 635 -30.23 -26.88 7.75
C ALA A 635 -28.81 -26.99 8.33
N SER A 636 -28.73 -27.43 9.58
CA SER A 636 -27.51 -27.81 10.29
C SER A 636 -26.82 -28.97 9.61
N ASP A 637 -25.49 -29.00 9.54
CA ASP A 637 -24.73 -30.24 9.36
C ASP A 637 -23.22 -30.05 9.63
N ALA A 638 -22.63 -30.99 10.35
CA ALA A 638 -21.19 -31.13 10.60
C ALA A 638 -20.55 -32.07 9.55
N PRO A 639 -19.26 -31.92 9.21
CA PRO A 639 -18.61 -32.77 8.21
C PRO A 639 -18.40 -34.21 8.73
N MET A 640 -18.74 -35.20 7.89
CA MET A 640 -18.19 -36.56 7.99
C MET A 640 -16.88 -36.63 7.20
N ARG A 641 -15.90 -37.36 7.74
CA ARG A 641 -14.57 -37.66 7.17
C ARG A 641 -14.48 -37.51 5.63
N GLY A 642 -13.86 -36.41 5.17
CA GLY A 642 -13.43 -36.25 3.78
C GLY A 642 -14.41 -35.57 2.82
N THR A 643 -15.63 -35.20 3.25
CA THR A 643 -16.60 -34.47 2.42
C THR A 643 -17.28 -33.35 3.21
N PHE A 644 -17.57 -32.22 2.55
CA PHE A 644 -18.32 -31.13 3.15
C PHE A 644 -19.82 -31.46 3.21
N ALA A 645 -20.50 -30.99 4.25
CA ALA A 645 -21.92 -31.20 4.51
C ALA A 645 -22.84 -30.76 3.35
N ALA A 646 -23.96 -31.47 3.16
CA ALA A 646 -24.97 -31.18 2.16
C ALA A 646 -25.60 -29.78 2.38
N GLY A 647 -25.92 -29.07 1.30
CA GLY A 647 -26.53 -27.73 1.36
C GLY A 647 -25.56 -26.56 1.56
N SER A 648 -24.25 -26.80 1.72
CA SER A 648 -23.23 -25.73 1.72
C SER A 648 -22.63 -25.50 0.33
N ALA A 649 -22.08 -24.30 0.08
CA ALA A 649 -21.32 -24.02 -1.14
C ALA A 649 -20.08 -24.93 -1.30
N LEU A 650 -19.61 -25.53 -0.19
CA LEU A 650 -18.49 -26.45 -0.15
C LEU A 650 -18.88 -27.90 -0.43
N ALA A 651 -20.18 -28.25 -0.32
CA ALA A 651 -20.69 -29.60 -0.56
C ALA A 651 -20.16 -30.12 -1.89
N GLY A 652 -19.62 -31.34 -1.94
CA GLY A 652 -19.13 -31.99 -3.16
C GLY A 652 -17.83 -31.42 -3.75
N LEU A 653 -17.10 -30.54 -3.06
CA LEU A 653 -15.69 -30.30 -3.35
C LEU A 653 -14.87 -31.53 -2.93
N ARG A 654 -13.89 -31.90 -3.74
CA ARG A 654 -12.91 -32.93 -3.42
C ARG A 654 -11.72 -32.26 -2.72
N ILE A 655 -11.61 -32.47 -1.41
CA ILE A 655 -10.47 -31.98 -0.62
C ILE A 655 -9.21 -32.68 -1.12
N SER A 656 -8.31 -31.92 -1.73
CA SER A 656 -6.94 -32.34 -2.02
C SER A 656 -6.00 -31.83 -0.91
N THR A 657 -4.75 -32.30 -0.89
CA THR A 657 -3.73 -31.83 0.07
C THR A 657 -2.59 -31.15 -0.68
N PRO A 658 -2.77 -29.90 -1.19
CA PRO A 658 -1.71 -29.16 -1.90
C PRO A 658 -0.45 -28.99 -1.06
N ILE A 659 -0.62 -28.92 0.26
CA ILE A 659 0.45 -28.91 1.24
C ILE A 659 -0.04 -29.59 2.52
N ASN A 660 0.83 -30.41 3.13
CA ASN A 660 0.54 -31.06 4.41
C ASN A 660 0.96 -30.17 5.58
N ILE A 661 0.08 -29.25 5.99
CA ILE A 661 0.32 -28.32 7.10
C ILE A 661 0.48 -29.05 8.44
N GLU A 662 -0.27 -30.13 8.67
CA GLU A 662 -0.14 -30.91 9.91
C GLU A 662 1.27 -31.51 10.06
N GLN A 663 1.81 -32.06 8.97
CA GLN A 663 3.20 -32.54 8.93
C GLN A 663 4.18 -31.38 9.15
N ARG A 664 3.99 -30.24 8.47
CA ARG A 664 4.86 -29.06 8.63
C ARG A 664 4.88 -28.55 10.07
N MET A 665 3.73 -28.54 10.75
CA MET A 665 3.62 -28.19 12.18
C MET A 665 4.36 -29.18 13.09
N SER A 666 4.33 -30.47 12.79
CA SER A 666 5.11 -31.48 13.51
C SER A 666 6.62 -31.28 13.32
N GLU A 667 7.04 -31.10 12.06
CA GLU A 667 8.44 -30.82 11.71
C GLU A 667 8.94 -29.51 12.32
N SER A 668 8.05 -28.54 12.54
CA SER A 668 8.39 -27.25 13.14
C SER A 668 8.98 -27.41 14.54
N THR A 669 8.45 -28.34 15.34
CA THR A 669 8.97 -28.65 16.67
C THR A 669 10.36 -29.28 16.58
N ILE A 670 10.57 -30.21 15.65
CA ILE A 670 11.86 -30.87 15.43
C ILE A 670 12.92 -29.86 14.97
N ASP A 671 12.56 -28.96 14.07
CA ASP A 671 13.47 -27.92 13.57
C ASP A 671 13.85 -26.92 14.69
N LEU A 672 12.92 -26.59 15.60
CA LEU A 672 13.22 -25.79 16.79
C LEU A 672 14.16 -26.53 17.76
N GLU A 673 13.95 -27.83 18.00
CA GLU A 673 14.83 -28.65 18.84
C GLU A 673 16.26 -28.70 18.28
N ARG A 674 16.40 -28.82 16.96
CA ARG A 674 17.72 -28.76 16.28
C ARG A 674 18.43 -27.42 16.50
N LEU A 675 17.69 -26.31 16.39
CA LEU A 675 18.23 -24.98 16.69
C LEU A 675 18.67 -24.86 18.16
N GLN A 676 17.88 -25.41 19.09
CA GLN A 676 18.22 -25.43 20.51
C GLN A 676 19.47 -26.28 20.80
N LEU A 677 19.67 -27.39 20.08
CA LEU A 677 20.88 -28.20 20.19
C LEU A 677 22.12 -27.45 19.71
N LEU A 678 22.03 -26.74 18.58
CA LEU A 678 23.14 -25.91 18.06
C LEU A 678 23.48 -24.70 18.95
N SER A 679 22.57 -24.33 19.85
CA SER A 679 22.79 -23.20 20.78
C SER A 679 23.51 -23.59 22.08
N LYS A 680 23.74 -24.89 22.30
CA LYS A 680 24.47 -25.45 23.44
C LYS A 680 25.88 -25.80 23.02
#